data_AF-A0A2K2TQX5-F1
#
_entry.id   AF-A0A2K2TQX5-F1
#
_cell.length_a   1.000
_cell.length_b   1.000
_cell.length_c   1.000
_cell.angle_alpha   90.00
_cell.angle_beta   90.00
_cell.angle_gamma   90.00
#
_symmetry.space_group_name_H-M   'P 1'
#
loop_
_entity.id
_entity.type
_entity.pdbx_description
1 polymer ?
#
loop_
_entity_poly.entity_id
_entity_poly.type
_entity_poly.pdbx_seq_one_letter_code
_entity_poly.pdbx_strand_id
1 'polypeptide(L)'
;MYCSNCGKELPDGTKFCRHCGQQQEDLIIAPPPEKKPKKTLKIILIAAAFLIVILAAVLITPFCMQKFNQKRYDMKLAAGQRYLDEMDYEQAVIAYQAAIKIDPRNLEAYIELSDAYLGLDDSESAARILERAVDIVTSGYEDREDIIGDSGAVITKLAEIRMEDKDFSEARDLYEIGKKYLPERDWESEEETLTENERKLYQKYIVETLIPAYGTAKLDKSIYDSYIWQENMWDPSPFTGIVSIVIDDLNKDSSLDMAVVISRADEKTGGDGTYTYSDKSFDLCLYQLEHGAVAEKHIVKDVGTLEDQCFGYIAAMNYMNGDDRYLCIKTGADTNMEYAYSEIRVYQVIGSRFQLQTGFRHNYSESEHLVELKDSGEPVNLRFITHWGTVDSDGRDLSSDTGNTGEYTSMTEAMSYAEQTLEQYGALIYWNNMNADMMADTPNLLGAYTTIKEDVSSYPNYIVKVYDNSDLRSLLEKSRLDRLKASTSGPAYITESKITNVLKNDAGNDICYIDISYPQITPAKGLDGAGKINEFFETTNKKINDDMITSVTSDNDEYDIPYPYEQSSSYSVGLNTGKVLGICVDSYDYYGGVHGYEALLYYNFDMFTGLSLSLSDIAVDSSQFQSFLKQEILNQIWANNDQEALFPDYQTTLQNYDLNTNWLLDETGFTFVFNAYELGSYASGGFTYTVPYETCTPYLNQYGKAITSK
;
A
#
# COMPACT_ATOMS: atom_id res chain seq x y z
N MET A 1 -73.54 -90.32 -40.88
CA MET A 1 -72.71 -90.61 -39.67
C MET A 1 -71.88 -91.88 -39.89
N TYR A 2 -70.78 -92.13 -39.17
CA TYR A 2 -70.01 -93.39 -39.26
C TYR A 2 -70.17 -94.19 -37.95
N CYS A 3 -70.22 -95.52 -38.03
CA CYS A 3 -70.32 -96.35 -36.82
C CYS A 3 -69.08 -96.17 -35.94
N SER A 4 -69.28 -95.85 -34.66
CA SER A 4 -68.18 -95.66 -33.69
C SER A 4 -67.32 -96.90 -33.46
N ASN A 5 -67.84 -98.10 -33.73
CA ASN A 5 -67.12 -99.34 -33.54
C ASN A 5 -66.40 -99.82 -34.82
N CYS A 6 -67.12 -99.90 -35.95
CA CYS A 6 -66.56 -100.52 -37.17
C CYS A 6 -66.22 -99.54 -38.30
N GLY A 7 -66.44 -98.23 -38.11
CA GLY A 7 -66.05 -97.19 -39.06
C GLY A 7 -66.77 -97.18 -40.41
N LYS A 8 -67.83 -97.99 -40.60
CA LYS A 8 -68.64 -97.97 -41.84
C LYS A 8 -69.64 -96.82 -41.82
N GLU A 9 -69.87 -96.22 -42.98
CA GLU A 9 -70.83 -95.14 -43.16
C GLU A 9 -72.27 -95.64 -42.95
N LEU A 10 -73.04 -94.85 -42.20
CA LEU A 10 -74.43 -95.10 -41.84
C LEU A 10 -75.30 -93.89 -42.25
N PRO A 11 -76.55 -94.13 -42.68
CA PRO A 11 -77.53 -93.07 -42.88
C PRO A 11 -77.73 -92.26 -41.60
N ASP A 12 -77.99 -90.97 -41.73
CA ASP A 12 -78.19 -90.09 -40.57
C ASP A 12 -79.45 -90.48 -39.77
N GLY A 13 -79.33 -90.47 -38.43
CA GLY A 13 -80.40 -90.86 -37.50
C GLY A 13 -80.45 -92.36 -37.16
N THR A 14 -79.48 -93.17 -37.60
CA THR A 14 -79.47 -94.61 -37.35
C THR A 14 -79.05 -94.95 -35.91
N LYS A 15 -79.95 -95.56 -35.12
CA LYS A 15 -79.68 -95.96 -33.72
C LYS A 15 -78.81 -97.22 -33.55
N PHE A 16 -78.67 -98.07 -34.58
CA PHE A 16 -77.86 -99.30 -34.50
C PHE A 16 -77.12 -99.55 -35.81
N CYS A 17 -75.84 -99.94 -35.74
CA CYS A 17 -75.07 -100.23 -36.95
C CYS A 17 -75.54 -101.53 -37.61
N ARG A 18 -76.06 -101.47 -38.85
CA ARG A 18 -76.45 -102.66 -39.63
C ARG A 18 -75.30 -103.63 -39.95
N HIS A 19 -74.05 -103.20 -39.77
CA HIS A 19 -72.87 -104.01 -40.10
C HIS A 19 -72.26 -104.73 -38.90
N CYS A 20 -72.36 -104.17 -37.68
CA CYS A 20 -71.77 -104.78 -36.48
C CYS A 20 -72.71 -104.86 -35.26
N GLY A 21 -73.93 -104.33 -35.38
CA GLY A 21 -74.97 -104.41 -34.34
C GLY A 21 -74.87 -103.38 -33.21
N GLN A 22 -73.80 -102.58 -33.14
CA GLN A 22 -73.58 -101.64 -32.04
C GLN A 22 -74.63 -100.51 -32.01
N GLN A 23 -75.24 -100.28 -30.85
CA GLN A 23 -76.12 -99.14 -30.60
C GLN A 23 -75.32 -97.84 -30.63
N GLN A 24 -75.84 -96.86 -31.35
CA GLN A 24 -75.32 -95.50 -31.44
C GLN A 24 -76.23 -94.63 -30.57
N GLU A 25 -75.72 -94.08 -29.47
CA GLU A 25 -76.49 -93.22 -28.57
C GLU A 25 -76.86 -91.87 -29.21
N ASP A 26 -78.02 -91.34 -28.82
CA ASP A 26 -78.76 -90.27 -29.50
C ASP A 26 -78.01 -88.93 -29.62
N LEU A 27 -78.27 -88.26 -30.75
CA LEU A 27 -77.61 -87.09 -31.33
C LEU A 27 -77.50 -85.86 -30.40
N ILE A 28 -76.27 -85.35 -30.25
CA ILE A 28 -76.03 -83.91 -30.17
C ILE A 28 -75.29 -83.51 -31.44
N ILE A 29 -75.94 -82.68 -32.26
CA ILE A 29 -75.36 -82.02 -33.43
C ILE A 29 -74.09 -81.30 -32.97
N ALA A 30 -72.93 -81.80 -33.39
CA ALA A 30 -71.66 -81.16 -33.08
C ALA A 30 -71.57 -79.82 -33.85
N PRO A 31 -71.35 -78.68 -33.17
CA PRO A 31 -71.02 -77.41 -33.82
C PRO A 31 -69.60 -77.48 -34.45
N PRO A 32 -69.31 -76.59 -35.42
CA PRO A 32 -68.08 -76.60 -36.22
C PRO A 32 -66.79 -76.45 -35.37
N PRO A 33 -65.63 -76.86 -35.91
CA PRO A 33 -64.45 -77.26 -35.14
C PRO A 33 -63.96 -76.22 -34.13
N GLU A 34 -63.64 -76.70 -32.92
CA GLU A 34 -62.95 -75.94 -31.89
C GLU A 34 -61.61 -75.41 -32.43
N LYS A 35 -61.51 -74.08 -32.46
CA LYS A 35 -60.22 -73.38 -32.52
C LYS A 35 -59.37 -73.90 -31.38
N LYS A 36 -58.14 -74.38 -31.70
CA LYS A 36 -57.08 -74.63 -30.71
C LYS A 36 -57.15 -73.56 -29.63
N PRO A 37 -57.13 -73.93 -28.34
CA PRO A 37 -57.28 -72.95 -27.29
C PRO A 37 -56.22 -71.90 -27.53
N LYS A 38 -56.67 -70.66 -27.80
CA LYS A 38 -55.87 -69.51 -27.43
C LYS A 38 -55.55 -69.81 -25.96
N LYS A 39 -54.36 -70.32 -25.62
CA LYS A 39 -53.80 -70.09 -24.28
C LYS A 39 -53.88 -68.60 -24.15
N THR A 40 -54.86 -68.21 -23.33
CA THR A 40 -55.77 -67.14 -23.69
C THR A 40 -55.00 -65.92 -24.19
N LEU A 41 -55.40 -65.37 -25.35
CA LEU A 41 -54.96 -64.03 -25.73
C LEU A 41 -55.16 -63.11 -24.51
N LYS A 42 -56.17 -63.37 -23.66
CA LYS A 42 -56.30 -62.81 -22.32
C LYS A 42 -55.07 -63.05 -21.41
N ILE A 43 -54.53 -64.25 -21.18
CA ILE A 43 -53.31 -64.51 -20.37
C ILE A 43 -52.07 -63.84 -20.98
N ILE A 44 -51.87 -63.87 -22.30
CA ILE A 44 -50.71 -63.19 -22.94
C ILE A 44 -50.87 -61.67 -22.87
N LEU A 45 -52.08 -61.14 -23.09
CA LEU A 45 -52.39 -59.71 -22.92
C LEU A 45 -52.33 -59.29 -21.44
N ILE A 46 -52.71 -60.16 -20.50
CA ILE A 46 -52.59 -59.93 -19.06
C ILE A 46 -51.11 -59.92 -18.67
N ALA A 47 -50.29 -60.85 -19.17
CA ALA A 47 -48.86 -60.88 -18.93
C ALA A 47 -48.13 -59.68 -19.57
N ALA A 48 -48.51 -59.29 -20.79
CA ALA A 48 -47.99 -58.09 -21.46
C ALA A 48 -48.44 -56.80 -20.75
N ALA A 49 -49.69 -56.71 -20.30
CA ALA A 49 -50.17 -55.61 -19.47
C ALA A 49 -49.43 -55.56 -18.12
N PHE A 50 -49.15 -56.71 -17.51
CA PHE A 50 -48.32 -56.80 -16.30
C PHE A 50 -46.89 -56.32 -16.56
N LEU A 51 -46.28 -56.70 -17.68
CA LEU A 51 -44.95 -56.26 -18.07
C LEU A 51 -44.90 -54.76 -18.36
N ILE A 52 -45.93 -54.20 -18.99
CA ILE A 52 -46.09 -52.75 -19.22
C ILE A 52 -46.27 -52.03 -17.88
N VAL A 53 -47.03 -52.57 -16.93
CA VAL A 53 -47.17 -52.00 -15.58
C VAL A 53 -45.86 -52.06 -14.81
N ILE A 54 -45.06 -53.13 -14.95
CA ILE A 54 -43.73 -53.23 -14.34
C ILE A 54 -42.75 -52.24 -15.01
N LEU A 55 -42.73 -52.14 -16.34
CA LEU A 55 -41.92 -51.17 -17.06
C LEU A 55 -42.31 -49.73 -16.73
N ALA A 56 -43.61 -49.44 -16.66
CA ALA A 56 -44.13 -48.16 -16.20
C ALA A 56 -43.74 -47.92 -14.74
N ALA A 57 -43.85 -48.91 -13.84
CA ALA A 57 -43.42 -48.78 -12.46
C ALA A 57 -41.92 -48.52 -12.36
N VAL A 58 -41.07 -49.19 -13.14
CA VAL A 58 -39.60 -49.00 -13.17
C VAL A 58 -39.19 -47.64 -13.76
N LEU A 59 -39.97 -47.09 -14.70
CA LEU A 59 -39.73 -45.74 -15.25
C LEU A 59 -40.32 -44.62 -14.37
N ILE A 60 -41.45 -44.87 -13.72
CA ILE A 60 -42.16 -43.90 -12.87
C ILE A 60 -41.57 -43.85 -11.46
N THR A 61 -41.07 -44.96 -10.91
CA THR A 61 -40.53 -44.96 -9.54
C THR A 61 -39.29 -44.07 -9.36
N PRO A 62 -38.29 -44.02 -10.26
CA PRO A 62 -37.19 -43.06 -10.17
C PRO A 62 -37.68 -41.61 -10.25
N PHE A 63 -38.62 -41.33 -11.17
CA PHE A 63 -39.21 -40.00 -11.33
C PHE A 63 -40.02 -39.56 -10.10
N CYS A 64 -40.80 -40.49 -9.51
CA CYS A 64 -41.53 -40.26 -8.27
C CYS A 64 -40.60 -40.11 -7.07
N MET A 65 -39.52 -40.90 -6.98
CA MET A 65 -38.52 -40.76 -5.93
C MET A 65 -37.74 -39.46 -6.06
N GLN A 66 -37.39 -39.02 -7.28
CA GLN A 66 -36.76 -37.73 -7.54
C GLN A 66 -37.67 -36.58 -7.09
N LYS A 67 -38.95 -36.59 -7.50
CA LYS A 67 -39.92 -35.56 -7.10
C LYS A 67 -40.18 -35.56 -5.58
N PHE A 68 -40.17 -36.74 -4.95
CA PHE A 68 -40.32 -36.86 -3.50
C PHE A 68 -39.08 -36.36 -2.75
N ASN A 69 -37.88 -36.64 -3.25
CA ASN A 69 -36.63 -36.13 -2.68
C ASN A 69 -36.52 -34.62 -2.86
N GLN A 70 -36.87 -34.06 -4.02
CA GLN A 70 -36.93 -32.62 -4.24
C GLN A 70 -37.81 -31.95 -3.18
N LYS A 71 -39.04 -32.44 -3.00
CA LYS A 71 -39.95 -31.87 -1.99
C LYS A 71 -39.39 -31.97 -0.56
N ARG A 72 -38.62 -33.01 -0.25
CA ARG A 72 -37.96 -33.15 1.06
C ARG A 72 -36.78 -32.19 1.19
N TYR A 73 -36.02 -31.99 0.12
CA TYR A 73 -34.95 -31.01 0.04
C TYR A 73 -35.51 -29.60 0.28
N ASP A 74 -36.51 -29.18 -0.50
CA ASP A 74 -37.15 -27.85 -0.40
C ASP A 74 -37.69 -27.60 1.01
N MET A 75 -38.27 -28.64 1.64
CA MET A 75 -38.77 -28.54 3.02
C MET A 75 -37.64 -28.33 4.04
N LYS A 76 -36.46 -28.94 3.82
CA LYS A 76 -35.30 -28.76 4.70
C LYS A 76 -34.61 -27.43 4.46
N LEU A 77 -34.47 -27.01 3.21
CA LEU A 77 -33.96 -25.70 2.85
C LEU A 77 -34.83 -24.58 3.44
N ALA A 78 -36.15 -24.63 3.23
CA ALA A 78 -37.07 -23.67 3.81
C ALA A 78 -37.14 -23.71 5.35
N ALA A 79 -36.78 -24.84 5.97
CA ALA A 79 -36.64 -24.90 7.42
C ALA A 79 -35.36 -24.21 7.89
N GLY A 80 -34.24 -24.41 7.17
CA GLY A 80 -32.99 -23.69 7.40
C GLY A 80 -33.20 -22.17 7.27
N GLN A 81 -33.85 -21.73 6.20
CA GLN A 81 -34.11 -20.30 5.96
C GLN A 81 -34.90 -19.67 7.10
N ARG A 82 -35.96 -20.33 7.59
CA ARG A 82 -36.73 -19.81 8.73
C ARG A 82 -35.86 -19.65 9.98
N TYR A 83 -34.98 -20.61 10.25
CA TYR A 83 -34.06 -20.52 11.39
C TYR A 83 -33.02 -19.42 11.18
N LEU A 84 -32.50 -19.26 9.96
CA LEU A 84 -31.60 -18.17 9.59
C LEU A 84 -32.26 -16.79 9.79
N ASP A 85 -33.51 -16.63 9.33
CA ASP A 85 -34.32 -15.41 9.51
C ASP A 85 -34.60 -15.11 10.99
N GLU A 86 -34.73 -16.16 11.81
CA GLU A 86 -34.88 -16.09 13.27
C GLU A 86 -33.53 -15.91 14.00
N MET A 87 -32.40 -15.89 13.28
CA MET A 87 -31.03 -15.87 13.79
C MET A 87 -30.68 -17.08 14.68
N ASP A 88 -31.42 -18.18 14.56
CA ASP A 88 -31.11 -19.48 15.19
C ASP A 88 -30.17 -20.27 14.27
N TYR A 89 -28.92 -19.79 14.20
CA TYR A 89 -27.93 -20.29 13.26
C TYR A 89 -27.60 -21.77 13.49
N GLU A 90 -27.59 -22.27 14.73
CA GLU A 90 -27.35 -23.67 15.03
C GLU A 90 -28.43 -24.59 14.45
N GLN A 91 -29.71 -24.20 14.54
CA GLN A 91 -30.78 -24.97 13.89
C GLN A 91 -30.76 -24.83 12.38
N ALA A 92 -30.37 -23.67 11.85
CA ALA A 92 -30.17 -23.46 10.42
C ALA A 92 -29.10 -24.42 9.86
N VAL A 93 -27.94 -24.52 10.53
CA VAL A 93 -26.86 -25.47 10.18
C VAL A 93 -27.38 -26.90 10.09
N ILE A 94 -28.14 -27.37 11.10
CA ILE A 94 -28.70 -28.73 11.12
C ILE A 94 -29.66 -28.95 9.94
N ALA A 95 -30.51 -27.97 9.64
CA ALA A 95 -31.49 -28.06 8.57
C ALA A 95 -30.84 -28.08 7.18
N TYR A 96 -29.86 -27.21 6.93
CA TYR A 96 -29.12 -27.17 5.67
C TYR A 96 -28.23 -28.40 5.46
N GLN A 97 -27.55 -28.89 6.50
CA GLN A 97 -26.85 -30.19 6.42
C GLN A 97 -27.79 -31.35 6.08
N ALA A 98 -29.04 -31.31 6.56
CA ALA A 98 -30.04 -32.29 6.19
C ALA A 98 -30.51 -32.14 4.73
N ALA A 99 -30.55 -30.93 4.18
CA ALA A 99 -30.82 -30.67 2.77
C ALA A 99 -29.70 -31.23 1.87
N ILE A 100 -28.43 -30.93 2.18
CA ILE A 100 -27.25 -31.46 1.46
C ILE A 100 -27.22 -32.99 1.46
N LYS A 101 -27.64 -33.65 2.55
CA LYS A 101 -27.75 -35.12 2.59
C LYS A 101 -28.81 -35.70 1.65
N ILE A 102 -29.84 -34.92 1.31
CA ILE A 102 -30.92 -35.35 0.40
C ILE A 102 -30.49 -35.15 -1.05
N ASP A 103 -29.92 -33.99 -1.35
CA ASP A 103 -29.38 -33.67 -2.67
C ASP A 103 -28.01 -33.00 -2.56
N PRO A 104 -26.91 -33.78 -2.61
CA PRO A 104 -25.56 -33.23 -2.48
C PRO A 104 -25.11 -32.36 -3.65
N ARG A 105 -25.87 -32.32 -4.77
CA ARG A 105 -25.48 -31.59 -5.98
C ARG A 105 -26.15 -30.24 -6.12
N ASN A 106 -27.15 -29.95 -5.31
CA ASN A 106 -27.77 -28.64 -5.29
C ASN A 106 -26.89 -27.69 -4.44
N LEU A 107 -26.37 -26.66 -5.08
CA LEU A 107 -25.39 -25.72 -4.51
C LEU A 107 -26.03 -24.72 -3.54
N GLU A 108 -27.33 -24.45 -3.67
CA GLU A 108 -28.08 -23.51 -2.83
C GLU A 108 -27.92 -23.83 -1.33
N ALA A 109 -28.06 -25.11 -0.94
CA ALA A 109 -27.89 -25.50 0.46
C ALA A 109 -26.45 -25.35 0.99
N TYR A 110 -25.44 -25.29 0.12
CA TYR A 110 -24.05 -25.03 0.53
C TYR A 110 -23.82 -23.53 0.79
N ILE A 111 -24.35 -22.67 -0.06
CA ILE A 111 -24.33 -21.20 0.12
C ILE A 111 -25.06 -20.85 1.42
N GLU A 112 -26.27 -21.34 1.59
CA GLU A 112 -27.10 -21.07 2.76
C GLU A 112 -26.50 -21.64 4.06
N LEU A 113 -25.85 -22.80 3.98
CA LEU A 113 -25.10 -23.35 5.12
C LEU A 113 -23.87 -22.50 5.46
N SER A 114 -23.20 -21.93 4.46
CA SER A 114 -22.09 -21.01 4.70
C SER A 114 -22.57 -19.75 5.43
N ASP A 115 -23.73 -19.19 5.08
CA ASP A 115 -24.33 -18.04 5.79
C ASP A 115 -24.66 -18.36 7.25
N ALA A 116 -25.19 -19.56 7.50
CA ALA A 116 -25.45 -20.00 8.86
C ALA A 116 -24.16 -20.13 9.69
N TYR A 117 -23.04 -20.56 9.09
CA TYR A 117 -21.74 -20.58 9.77
C TYR A 117 -21.15 -19.18 9.98
N LEU A 118 -21.30 -18.27 9.01
CA LEU A 118 -20.88 -16.88 9.17
C LEU A 118 -21.68 -16.18 10.29
N GLY A 119 -22.98 -16.47 10.43
CA GLY A 119 -23.79 -16.02 11.56
C GLY A 119 -23.32 -16.56 12.93
N LEU A 120 -22.58 -17.67 12.94
CA LEU A 120 -21.93 -18.24 14.13
C LEU A 120 -20.49 -17.74 14.33
N ASP A 121 -20.00 -16.83 13.48
CA ASP A 121 -18.60 -16.36 13.46
C ASP A 121 -17.60 -17.51 13.20
N ASP A 122 -18.01 -18.54 12.44
CA ASP A 122 -17.18 -19.70 12.05
C ASP A 122 -16.86 -19.66 10.54
N SER A 123 -16.03 -18.68 10.14
CA SER A 123 -15.61 -18.47 8.74
C SER A 123 -14.91 -19.70 8.15
N GLU A 124 -14.11 -20.39 8.96
CA GLU A 124 -13.42 -21.62 8.62
C GLU A 124 -14.37 -22.75 8.20
N SER A 125 -15.49 -22.95 8.91
CA SER A 125 -16.51 -23.91 8.50
C SER A 125 -17.27 -23.46 7.24
N ALA A 126 -17.49 -22.16 7.09
CA ALA A 126 -18.11 -21.58 5.90
C ALA A 126 -17.24 -21.78 4.64
N ALA A 127 -15.93 -21.52 4.75
CA ALA A 127 -14.96 -21.77 3.69
C ALA A 127 -14.93 -23.25 3.31
N ARG A 128 -14.74 -24.16 4.29
CA ARG A 128 -14.68 -25.61 4.03
C ARG A 128 -15.91 -26.17 3.31
N ILE A 129 -17.11 -25.66 3.63
CA ILE A 129 -18.32 -26.16 2.97
C ILE A 129 -18.42 -25.66 1.53
N LEU A 130 -17.98 -24.44 1.26
CA LEU A 130 -17.94 -23.87 -0.08
C LEU A 130 -16.80 -24.47 -0.92
N GLU A 131 -15.63 -24.76 -0.35
CA GLU A 131 -14.56 -25.53 -1.03
C GLU A 131 -15.09 -26.85 -1.55
N ARG A 132 -15.87 -27.56 -0.73
CA ARG A 132 -16.51 -28.81 -1.14
C ARG A 132 -17.51 -28.60 -2.27
N ALA A 133 -18.21 -27.47 -2.28
CA ALA A 133 -19.12 -27.10 -3.37
C ALA A 133 -18.35 -26.74 -4.64
N VAL A 134 -17.23 -26.02 -4.54
CA VAL A 134 -16.31 -25.73 -5.66
C VAL A 134 -15.73 -27.02 -6.22
N ASP A 135 -15.31 -27.97 -5.38
CA ASP A 135 -14.86 -29.30 -5.81
C ASP A 135 -15.94 -30.03 -6.62
N ILE A 136 -17.21 -29.95 -6.21
CA ILE A 136 -18.33 -30.56 -6.94
C ILE A 136 -18.47 -29.94 -8.34
N VAL A 137 -18.22 -28.63 -8.47
CA VAL A 137 -18.27 -27.89 -9.74
C VAL A 137 -17.05 -28.20 -10.62
N THR A 138 -15.85 -28.24 -10.03
CA THR A 138 -14.59 -28.34 -10.78
C THR A 138 -14.14 -29.77 -11.09
N SER A 139 -14.53 -30.77 -10.29
CA SER A 139 -13.98 -32.14 -10.37
C SER A 139 -14.64 -33.10 -11.39
N GLY A 140 -15.29 -32.61 -12.47
CA GLY A 140 -15.81 -33.59 -13.45
C GLY A 140 -16.53 -33.18 -14.73
N TYR A 141 -16.57 -31.93 -15.19
CA TYR A 141 -17.53 -31.58 -16.25
C TYR A 141 -17.09 -30.46 -17.21
N GLU A 142 -16.60 -30.82 -18.39
CA GLU A 142 -16.41 -29.89 -19.53
C GLU A 142 -17.66 -29.73 -20.42
N ASP A 143 -18.74 -30.52 -20.25
CA ASP A 143 -19.83 -30.62 -21.26
C ASP A 143 -21.29 -30.56 -20.72
N ARG A 144 -21.59 -29.88 -19.61
CA ARG A 144 -22.92 -30.00 -18.95
C ARG A 144 -23.53 -28.67 -18.48
N GLU A 145 -24.57 -28.21 -19.18
CA GLU A 145 -25.35 -26.98 -18.92
C GLU A 145 -26.17 -26.99 -17.60
N ASP A 146 -26.36 -28.14 -16.94
CA ASP A 146 -27.28 -28.29 -15.80
C ASP A 146 -26.76 -27.75 -14.45
N ILE A 147 -25.46 -27.42 -14.34
CA ILE A 147 -24.80 -26.97 -13.08
C ILE A 147 -24.42 -25.47 -13.11
N ILE A 148 -24.78 -24.75 -14.18
CA ILE A 148 -24.30 -23.37 -14.42
C ILE A 148 -24.92 -22.34 -13.45
N GLY A 149 -26.15 -22.55 -12.97
CA GLY A 149 -26.95 -21.51 -12.30
C GLY A 149 -26.27 -20.85 -11.09
N ASP A 150 -25.73 -21.65 -10.16
CA ASP A 150 -25.19 -21.16 -8.88
C ASP A 150 -23.67 -21.38 -8.74
N SER A 151 -23.01 -21.93 -9.77
CA SER A 151 -21.58 -22.25 -9.72
C SER A 151 -20.71 -21.01 -9.52
N GLY A 152 -21.02 -19.92 -10.23
CA GLY A 152 -20.35 -18.64 -10.04
C GLY A 152 -20.55 -18.08 -8.64
N ALA A 153 -21.78 -18.12 -8.12
CA ALA A 153 -22.10 -17.62 -6.78
C ALA A 153 -21.34 -18.35 -5.66
N VAL A 154 -21.18 -19.68 -5.77
CA VAL A 154 -20.38 -20.46 -4.81
C VAL A 154 -18.91 -20.04 -4.83
N ILE A 155 -18.33 -19.90 -6.02
CA ILE A 155 -16.92 -19.56 -6.19
C ILE A 155 -16.64 -18.12 -5.71
N THR A 156 -17.51 -17.17 -6.08
CA THR A 156 -17.43 -15.78 -5.61
C THR A 156 -17.53 -15.72 -4.08
N LYS A 157 -18.48 -16.44 -3.47
CA LYS A 157 -18.65 -16.43 -2.02
C LYS A 157 -17.47 -17.06 -1.26
N LEU A 158 -16.87 -18.11 -1.81
CA LEU A 158 -15.64 -18.66 -1.24
C LEU A 158 -14.50 -17.65 -1.37
N ALA A 159 -14.39 -16.99 -2.52
CA ALA A 159 -13.39 -15.94 -2.73
C ALA A 159 -13.58 -14.81 -1.72
N GLU A 160 -14.81 -14.31 -1.50
CA GLU A 160 -15.14 -13.29 -0.49
C GLU A 160 -14.72 -13.71 0.93
N ILE A 161 -15.03 -14.94 1.34
CA ILE A 161 -14.60 -15.46 2.65
C ILE A 161 -13.08 -15.52 2.74
N ARG A 162 -12.41 -16.00 1.68
CA ARG A 162 -10.94 -15.97 1.61
C ARG A 162 -10.42 -14.54 1.66
N MET A 163 -11.08 -13.54 1.08
CA MET A 163 -10.69 -12.13 1.23
C MET A 163 -10.83 -11.63 2.67
N GLU A 164 -11.90 -12.00 3.37
CA GLU A 164 -12.12 -11.63 4.78
C GLU A 164 -11.11 -12.30 5.72
N ASP A 165 -10.81 -13.58 5.47
CA ASP A 165 -9.78 -14.35 6.16
C ASP A 165 -8.35 -13.89 5.81
N LYS A 166 -8.24 -12.95 4.87
CA LYS A 166 -7.00 -12.43 4.31
C LYS A 166 -6.20 -13.53 3.62
N ASP A 167 -6.74 -14.25 2.65
CA ASP A 167 -6.01 -15.17 1.78
C ASP A 167 -6.19 -14.74 0.30
N PHE A 168 -5.53 -13.63 -0.06
CA PHE A 168 -5.75 -12.96 -1.36
C PHE A 168 -5.28 -13.78 -2.56
N SER A 169 -4.25 -14.63 -2.40
CA SER A 169 -3.78 -15.51 -3.48
C SER A 169 -4.84 -16.53 -3.84
N GLU A 170 -5.43 -17.20 -2.84
CA GLU A 170 -6.49 -18.18 -3.06
C GLU A 170 -7.77 -17.49 -3.56
N ALA A 171 -8.11 -16.33 -3.00
CA ALA A 171 -9.25 -15.54 -3.48
C ALA A 171 -9.09 -15.20 -4.98
N ARG A 172 -7.90 -14.77 -5.41
CA ARG A 172 -7.63 -14.45 -6.82
C ARG A 172 -7.80 -15.65 -7.75
N ASP A 173 -7.20 -16.77 -7.39
CA ASP A 173 -7.32 -18.00 -8.17
C ASP A 173 -8.80 -18.42 -8.29
N LEU A 174 -9.58 -18.28 -7.21
CA LEU A 174 -11.01 -18.53 -7.20
C LEU A 174 -11.78 -17.57 -8.11
N TYR A 175 -11.51 -16.26 -8.07
CA TYR A 175 -12.18 -15.31 -8.98
C TYR A 175 -11.86 -15.61 -10.46
N GLU A 176 -10.62 -15.99 -10.79
CA GLU A 176 -10.27 -16.42 -12.17
C GLU A 176 -11.03 -17.69 -12.58
N ILE A 177 -11.19 -18.65 -11.66
CA ILE A 177 -12.03 -19.82 -11.88
C ILE A 177 -13.50 -19.38 -12.07
N GLY A 178 -14.01 -18.46 -11.24
CA GLY A 178 -15.38 -17.96 -11.26
C GLY A 178 -15.78 -17.28 -12.58
N LYS A 179 -14.86 -16.52 -13.19
CA LYS A 179 -15.04 -15.89 -14.52
C LYS A 179 -15.43 -16.89 -15.61
N LYS A 180 -14.98 -18.15 -15.51
CA LYS A 180 -15.33 -19.22 -16.47
C LYS A 180 -16.80 -19.66 -16.37
N TYR A 181 -17.45 -19.46 -15.22
CA TYR A 181 -18.76 -20.03 -14.91
C TYR A 181 -19.89 -19.00 -14.78
N LEU A 182 -19.61 -17.69 -14.95
CA LEU A 182 -20.60 -16.62 -14.92
C LEU A 182 -20.89 -16.10 -16.34
N PRO A 183 -22.15 -15.72 -16.67
CA PRO A 183 -22.45 -15.06 -17.95
C PRO A 183 -21.67 -13.74 -18.05
N GLU A 184 -21.09 -13.44 -19.22
CA GLU A 184 -20.24 -12.26 -19.52
C GLU A 184 -20.79 -10.88 -19.10
N ARG A 185 -22.04 -10.79 -18.64
CA ARG A 185 -22.75 -9.53 -18.42
C ARG A 185 -22.78 -9.04 -16.96
N ASP A 186 -22.42 -9.88 -15.99
CA ASP A 186 -22.51 -9.50 -14.56
C ASP A 186 -21.19 -8.94 -13.99
N TRP A 187 -20.08 -9.00 -14.73
CA TRP A 187 -18.74 -8.61 -14.24
C TRP A 187 -18.33 -7.15 -14.50
N GLU A 188 -18.97 -6.43 -15.43
CA GLU A 188 -18.56 -5.05 -15.76
C GLU A 188 -18.83 -4.03 -14.62
N SER A 189 -19.48 -4.42 -13.52
CA SER A 189 -19.64 -3.58 -12.32
C SER A 189 -18.77 -3.97 -11.12
N GLU A 190 -18.01 -5.07 -11.21
CA GLU A 190 -17.09 -5.54 -10.15
C GLU A 190 -15.63 -5.38 -10.56
N GLU A 191 -15.34 -4.37 -11.39
CA GLU A 191 -13.98 -3.94 -11.69
C GLU A 191 -13.27 -3.32 -10.45
N GLU A 192 -14.01 -3.07 -9.35
CA GLU A 192 -13.46 -2.98 -7.97
C GLU A 192 -12.95 -4.37 -7.51
N THR A 193 -11.98 -4.88 -8.27
CA THR A 193 -11.40 -6.24 -8.24
C THR A 193 -10.44 -6.45 -7.07
N LEU A 194 -10.05 -7.70 -6.79
CA LEU A 194 -9.00 -8.09 -5.84
C LEU A 194 -7.81 -7.13 -5.77
N THR A 195 -7.35 -6.64 -6.91
CA THR A 195 -6.27 -5.67 -7.06
C THR A 195 -6.51 -4.41 -6.21
N GLU A 196 -7.75 -3.96 -6.07
CA GLU A 196 -8.12 -2.84 -5.20
C GLU A 196 -8.04 -3.22 -3.72
N ASN A 197 -8.39 -4.46 -3.35
CA ASN A 197 -8.28 -4.94 -1.96
C ASN A 197 -6.82 -5.26 -1.57
N GLU A 198 -6.01 -5.79 -2.48
CA GLU A 198 -4.56 -5.91 -2.35
C GLU A 198 -3.91 -4.52 -2.21
N ARG A 199 -4.33 -3.55 -3.03
CA ARG A 199 -3.89 -2.16 -2.93
C ARG A 199 -4.24 -1.57 -1.57
N LYS A 200 -5.47 -1.78 -1.08
CA LYS A 200 -5.88 -1.35 0.28
C LYS A 200 -5.02 -2.01 1.36
N LEU A 201 -4.64 -3.28 1.21
CA LEU A 201 -3.77 -3.95 2.17
C LEU A 201 -2.36 -3.37 2.17
N TYR A 202 -1.76 -3.15 1.00
CA TYR A 202 -0.46 -2.47 0.92
C TYR A 202 -0.53 -1.05 1.47
N GLN A 203 -1.56 -0.28 1.12
CA GLN A 203 -1.79 1.05 1.70
C GLN A 203 -1.89 1.00 3.21
N LYS A 204 -2.63 0.04 3.76
CA LYS A 204 -2.73 -0.20 5.20
C LYS A 204 -1.38 -0.53 5.80
N TYR A 205 -0.60 -1.43 5.20
CA TYR A 205 0.73 -1.79 5.68
C TYR A 205 1.74 -0.62 5.61
N ILE A 206 1.68 0.19 4.55
CA ILE A 206 2.46 1.44 4.44
C ILE A 206 2.13 2.33 5.64
N VAL A 207 0.85 2.55 5.89
CA VAL A 207 0.32 3.45 6.92
C VAL A 207 0.57 2.97 8.35
N GLU A 208 0.39 1.68 8.60
CA GLU A 208 0.42 1.08 9.94
C GLU A 208 1.78 0.51 10.31
N THR A 209 2.62 0.18 9.33
CA THR A 209 3.92 -0.46 9.56
C THR A 209 5.08 0.35 9.01
N LEU A 210 5.11 0.64 7.71
CA LEU A 210 6.29 1.25 7.09
C LEU A 210 6.51 2.70 7.50
N ILE A 211 5.48 3.54 7.42
CA ILE A 211 5.54 4.95 7.82
C ILE A 211 5.95 5.06 9.29
N PRO A 212 5.35 4.32 10.25
CA PRO A 212 5.85 4.32 11.61
C PRO A 212 7.31 3.87 11.70
N ALA A 213 7.69 2.79 11.02
CA ALA A 213 9.03 2.21 11.15
C ALA A 213 10.14 3.10 10.56
N TYR A 214 9.89 3.76 9.43
CA TYR A 214 10.92 4.45 8.66
C TYR A 214 10.69 5.96 8.56
N GLY A 215 9.49 6.46 8.87
CA GLY A 215 9.08 7.82 8.50
C GLY A 215 8.96 8.01 7.00
N THR A 216 8.66 9.23 6.57
CA THR A 216 8.75 9.67 5.18
C THR A 216 9.91 10.64 5.06
N ALA A 217 10.76 10.49 4.06
CA ALA A 217 11.83 11.45 3.82
C ALA A 217 11.22 12.83 3.48
N LYS A 218 11.77 13.90 4.06
CA LYS A 218 11.40 15.27 3.67
C LYS A 218 12.07 15.56 2.32
N LEU A 219 11.44 15.15 1.23
CA LEU A 219 11.70 15.76 -0.07
C LEU A 219 11.04 17.14 -0.03
N ASP A 220 11.76 18.13 0.52
CA ASP A 220 11.30 19.50 0.52
C ASP A 220 11.16 19.99 -0.94
N LYS A 221 10.13 20.79 -1.20
CA LYS A 221 10.01 21.56 -2.44
C LYS A 221 11.20 22.52 -2.59
N SER A 222 11.84 22.92 -1.48
CA SER A 222 13.10 23.68 -1.46
C SER A 222 14.30 22.92 -2.04
N ILE A 223 14.20 21.60 -2.28
CA ILE A 223 15.23 20.89 -3.05
C ILE A 223 15.23 21.37 -4.52
N TYR A 224 14.12 21.95 -4.96
CA TYR A 224 14.04 22.65 -6.25
C TYR A 224 14.39 24.14 -6.15
N ASP A 225 14.36 24.73 -4.95
CA ASP A 225 14.56 26.15 -4.72
C ASP A 225 15.64 26.42 -3.66
N SER A 226 16.80 26.83 -4.17
CA SER A 226 17.75 27.81 -3.58
C SER A 226 18.97 27.31 -2.81
N TYR A 227 20.13 27.68 -3.39
CA TYR A 227 21.39 27.95 -2.71
C TYR A 227 21.20 28.92 -1.53
N ILE A 228 21.46 28.48 -0.30
CA ILE A 228 22.05 29.33 0.74
C ILE A 228 22.98 28.47 1.61
N TRP A 229 24.28 28.70 1.47
CA TRP A 229 25.28 28.25 2.43
C TRP A 229 25.23 29.16 3.67
N GLN A 230 24.81 28.65 4.82
CA GLN A 230 25.19 29.22 6.12
C GLN A 230 25.48 28.12 7.16
N GLU A 231 26.54 28.35 7.92
CA GLU A 231 27.35 27.39 8.69
C GLU A 231 26.72 26.82 9.97
N ASN A 232 25.41 26.94 10.23
CA ASN A 232 24.82 26.57 11.53
C ASN A 232 23.55 25.69 11.45
N MET A 233 23.51 24.71 10.54
CA MET A 233 22.45 23.67 10.54
C MET A 233 22.88 22.45 11.36
N TRP A 234 22.62 22.47 12.67
CA TRP A 234 22.56 21.25 13.50
C TRP A 234 21.10 20.72 13.56
N ASP A 235 20.47 20.54 12.40
CA ASP A 235 19.32 19.62 12.26
C ASP A 235 19.78 18.40 11.45
N PRO A 236 20.00 17.23 12.09
CA PRO A 236 20.46 16.03 11.42
C PRO A 236 19.43 15.39 10.44
N SER A 237 18.22 15.94 10.22
CA SER A 237 17.23 15.24 9.38
C SER A 237 16.34 16.10 8.47
N PRO A 238 16.69 16.13 7.16
CA PRO A 238 15.67 16.13 6.13
C PRO A 238 15.51 14.80 5.36
N PHE A 239 16.51 13.92 5.29
CA PHE A 239 16.50 12.89 4.23
C PHE A 239 16.28 11.45 4.68
N THR A 240 16.13 11.11 5.94
CA THR A 240 15.92 9.70 6.33
C THR A 240 14.44 9.30 6.27
N GLY A 241 14.15 8.18 5.61
CA GLY A 241 12.81 7.58 5.56
C GLY A 241 12.36 7.17 4.17
N ILE A 242 11.07 6.87 4.02
CA ILE A 242 10.49 6.43 2.74
C ILE A 242 10.51 7.59 1.74
N VAL A 243 11.13 7.37 0.58
CA VAL A 243 11.26 8.36 -0.49
C VAL A 243 10.27 8.10 -1.62
N SER A 244 10.04 6.83 -1.96
CA SER A 244 9.15 6.44 -3.05
C SER A 244 8.56 5.06 -2.79
N ILE A 245 7.33 4.85 -3.28
CA ILE A 245 6.63 3.57 -3.24
C ILE A 245 6.04 3.30 -4.62
N VAL A 246 6.22 2.09 -5.15
CA VAL A 246 5.59 1.60 -6.37
C VAL A 246 4.77 0.37 -5.99
N ILE A 247 3.45 0.40 -6.24
CA ILE A 247 2.56 -0.76 -6.09
C ILE A 247 2.05 -1.16 -7.48
N ASP A 248 2.55 -2.28 -7.99
CA ASP A 248 2.26 -2.77 -9.34
C ASP A 248 2.52 -4.28 -9.44
N ASP A 249 2.07 -4.92 -10.53
CA ASP A 249 2.46 -6.30 -10.86
C ASP A 249 3.87 -6.30 -11.45
N LEU A 250 4.87 -6.31 -10.55
CA LEU A 250 6.28 -6.16 -10.89
C LEU A 250 6.88 -7.49 -11.37
N ASN A 251 6.38 -8.63 -10.92
CA ASN A 251 6.88 -9.94 -11.31
C ASN A 251 6.03 -10.64 -12.40
N LYS A 252 4.92 -10.02 -12.82
CA LYS A 252 3.95 -10.54 -13.81
C LYS A 252 3.21 -11.80 -13.40
N ASP A 253 3.02 -12.03 -12.11
CA ASP A 253 2.22 -13.13 -11.60
C ASP A 253 0.74 -12.78 -11.44
N SER A 254 0.32 -11.59 -11.90
CA SER A 254 -1.04 -11.02 -11.74
C SER A 254 -1.39 -10.65 -10.30
N SER A 255 -0.42 -10.55 -9.39
CA SER A 255 -0.59 -10.00 -8.03
C SER A 255 0.11 -8.66 -7.94
N LEU A 256 -0.33 -7.82 -7.01
CA LEU A 256 0.42 -6.60 -6.71
C LEU A 256 1.64 -6.92 -5.86
N ASP A 257 2.78 -6.34 -6.24
CA ASP A 257 4.00 -6.21 -5.45
C ASP A 257 4.13 -4.76 -4.97
N MET A 258 4.86 -4.55 -3.87
CA MET A 258 5.20 -3.21 -3.38
C MET A 258 6.71 -3.01 -3.29
N ALA A 259 7.27 -2.18 -4.17
CA ALA A 259 8.64 -1.71 -4.09
C ALA A 259 8.72 -0.39 -3.31
N VAL A 260 9.63 -0.30 -2.33
CA VAL A 260 9.79 0.86 -1.45
C VAL A 260 11.25 1.30 -1.47
N VAL A 261 11.49 2.56 -1.80
CA VAL A 261 12.81 3.19 -1.71
C VAL A 261 12.93 3.93 -0.39
N ILE A 262 13.92 3.55 0.42
CA ILE A 262 14.15 4.10 1.77
C ILE A 262 15.53 4.75 1.78
N SER A 263 15.57 6.02 2.17
CA SER A 263 16.82 6.75 2.37
C SER A 263 17.37 6.56 3.78
N ARG A 264 18.70 6.44 3.86
CA ARG A 264 19.46 6.34 5.10
C ARG A 264 20.56 7.40 5.15
N ALA A 265 20.89 7.81 6.36
CA ALA A 265 22.08 8.59 6.63
C ALA A 265 23.23 7.62 6.95
N ASP A 266 24.32 7.68 6.21
CA ASP A 266 25.53 6.94 6.54
C ASP A 266 26.46 7.86 7.34
N GLU A 267 26.71 7.52 8.61
CA GLU A 267 27.75 8.19 9.39
C GLU A 267 29.13 7.78 8.83
N LYS A 268 29.78 8.69 8.09
CA LYS A 268 31.23 8.62 7.91
C LYS A 268 31.88 9.46 8.98
N THR A 269 32.84 8.91 9.72
CA THR A 269 33.74 9.71 10.58
C THR A 269 34.96 10.10 9.77
N GLY A 270 35.21 11.40 9.63
CA GLY A 270 36.44 11.94 9.05
C GLY A 270 37.66 11.55 9.89
N GLY A 271 38.78 11.23 9.24
CA GLY A 271 40.01 10.79 9.91
C GLY A 271 40.77 11.87 10.69
N ASP A 272 40.27 13.12 10.72
CA ASP A 272 40.91 14.27 11.34
C ASP A 272 40.10 14.94 12.47
N GLY A 273 38.97 14.35 12.86
CA GLY A 273 38.14 14.88 13.94
C GLY A 273 37.38 16.17 13.60
N THR A 274 37.36 16.59 12.34
CA THR A 274 36.48 17.69 11.89
C THR A 274 35.14 17.13 11.40
N TYR A 275 34.07 17.90 11.67
CA TYR A 275 32.67 17.52 11.44
C TYR A 275 32.45 16.87 10.08
N THR A 276 31.82 15.70 10.08
CA THR A 276 31.63 14.91 8.87
C THR A 276 30.18 14.94 8.45
N TYR A 277 29.94 15.45 7.24
CA TYR A 277 28.67 15.35 6.55
C TYR A 277 28.42 13.87 6.18
N SER A 278 27.15 13.44 6.27
CA SER A 278 26.77 12.04 6.04
C SER A 278 26.33 11.85 4.58
N ASP A 279 27.11 11.08 3.81
CA ASP A 279 26.63 10.50 2.56
C ASP A 279 25.27 9.84 2.79
N LYS A 280 24.35 9.98 1.84
CA LYS A 280 23.04 9.31 1.92
C LYS A 280 23.02 8.11 0.99
N SER A 281 22.68 6.95 1.52
CA SER A 281 22.44 5.74 0.74
C SER A 281 20.95 5.46 0.65
N PHE A 282 20.56 4.77 -0.43
CA PHE A 282 19.18 4.33 -0.63
C PHE A 282 19.13 2.82 -0.61
N ASP A 283 18.12 2.29 0.07
CA ASP A 283 17.74 0.89 0.03
C ASP A 283 16.48 0.72 -0.82
N LEU A 284 16.44 -0.34 -1.62
CA LEU A 284 15.26 -0.79 -2.32
C LEU A 284 14.71 -2.04 -1.64
N CYS A 285 13.47 -1.98 -1.18
CA CYS A 285 12.77 -3.10 -0.55
C CYS A 285 11.62 -3.58 -1.45
N LEU A 286 11.56 -4.88 -1.76
CA LEU A 286 10.38 -5.53 -2.35
C LEU A 286 9.54 -6.15 -1.24
N TYR A 287 8.24 -5.93 -1.25
CA TYR A 287 7.26 -6.55 -0.35
C TYR A 287 6.20 -7.28 -1.17
N GLN A 288 5.86 -8.51 -0.75
CA GLN A 288 4.82 -9.33 -1.37
C GLN A 288 3.77 -9.82 -0.36
N LEU A 289 2.58 -10.17 -0.86
CA LEU A 289 1.51 -10.76 -0.04
C LEU A 289 1.68 -12.28 0.06
N GLU A 290 1.59 -12.82 1.28
CA GLU A 290 1.45 -14.25 1.53
C GLU A 290 0.28 -14.47 2.47
N HIS A 291 -0.65 -15.36 2.12
CA HIS A 291 -1.86 -15.64 2.92
C HIS A 291 -2.46 -14.32 3.41
N GLY A 292 -2.66 -13.42 2.45
CA GLY A 292 -3.17 -12.06 2.56
C GLY A 292 -2.66 -11.17 3.70
N ALA A 293 -1.42 -11.40 4.12
CA ALA A 293 -0.64 -10.42 4.86
C ALA A 293 0.62 -10.06 4.06
N VAL A 294 1.15 -8.85 4.26
CA VAL A 294 2.48 -8.50 3.75
C VAL A 294 3.51 -9.29 4.54
N ALA A 295 4.25 -10.20 3.91
CA ALA A 295 5.11 -11.16 4.60
C ALA A 295 6.53 -11.27 4.02
N GLU A 296 6.66 -11.37 2.69
CA GLU A 296 7.98 -11.52 2.07
C GLU A 296 8.63 -10.16 1.86
N LYS A 297 9.88 -9.99 2.33
CA LYS A 297 10.68 -8.78 2.15
C LYS A 297 12.05 -9.11 1.58
N HIS A 298 12.35 -8.58 0.40
CA HIS A 298 13.70 -8.59 -0.17
C HIS A 298 14.33 -7.19 -0.11
N ILE A 299 15.62 -7.08 0.23
CA ILE A 299 16.30 -5.80 0.37
C ILE A 299 17.54 -5.79 -0.51
N VAL A 300 17.64 -4.77 -1.37
CA VAL A 300 18.87 -4.38 -2.04
C VAL A 300 19.38 -3.12 -1.36
N LYS A 301 20.58 -3.17 -0.81
CA LYS A 301 21.23 -2.02 -0.17
C LYS A 301 21.97 -1.16 -1.18
N ASP A 302 22.15 0.11 -0.84
CA ASP A 302 23.01 1.06 -1.55
C ASP A 302 22.68 1.17 -3.04
N VAL A 303 21.38 1.23 -3.39
CA VAL A 303 20.89 1.34 -4.77
C VAL A 303 21.15 2.69 -5.44
N GLY A 304 21.73 3.63 -4.70
CA GLY A 304 22.24 4.91 -5.15
C GLY A 304 22.83 5.65 -3.95
N THR A 305 23.57 6.72 -4.22
CA THR A 305 24.14 7.59 -3.18
C THR A 305 23.99 9.06 -3.54
N LEU A 306 23.62 9.90 -2.57
CA LEU A 306 23.75 11.35 -2.66
C LEU A 306 24.95 11.77 -1.81
N GLU A 307 25.93 12.38 -2.47
CA GLU A 307 27.08 13.01 -1.83
C GLU A 307 26.67 14.35 -1.20
N ASP A 308 27.51 14.87 -0.32
CA ASP A 308 27.21 16.04 0.49
C ASP A 308 26.92 17.31 -0.36
N GLN A 309 26.04 18.18 0.16
CA GLN A 309 25.67 19.49 -0.44
C GLN A 309 24.95 19.45 -1.79
N CYS A 310 24.47 18.27 -2.16
CA CYS A 310 23.77 18.05 -3.40
C CYS A 310 22.27 18.23 -3.22
N PHE A 311 21.63 19.06 -4.06
CA PHE A 311 20.18 19.01 -4.22
C PHE A 311 19.83 17.71 -4.93
N GLY A 312 19.16 16.80 -4.22
CA GLY A 312 18.99 15.43 -4.66
C GLY A 312 17.58 15.07 -5.08
N TYR A 313 17.42 14.47 -6.25
CA TYR A 313 16.15 13.87 -6.66
C TYR A 313 16.24 12.36 -6.76
N ILE A 314 15.15 11.70 -6.41
CA ILE A 314 15.00 10.25 -6.52
C ILE A 314 13.71 9.93 -7.24
N ALA A 315 13.84 9.21 -8.35
CA ALA A 315 12.69 8.70 -9.08
C ALA A 315 12.80 7.18 -9.16
N ALA A 316 11.75 6.50 -8.72
CA ALA A 316 11.51 5.09 -8.98
C ALA A 316 10.48 4.99 -10.10
N MET A 317 10.84 4.34 -11.21
CA MET A 317 9.98 4.24 -12.39
C MET A 317 9.84 2.78 -12.81
N ASN A 318 8.61 2.31 -12.98
CA ASN A 318 8.32 1.01 -13.57
C ASN A 318 8.26 1.12 -15.10
N TYR A 319 8.88 0.19 -15.81
CA TYR A 319 8.88 0.13 -17.28
C TYR A 319 8.70 -1.31 -17.77
N MET A 320 8.03 -1.46 -18.91
CA MET A 320 7.69 -2.74 -19.52
C MET A 320 8.44 -2.91 -20.86
N ASN A 321 9.16 -4.02 -21.04
CA ASN A 321 9.67 -4.41 -22.35
C ASN A 321 9.28 -5.84 -22.66
N GLY A 322 8.36 -6.01 -23.62
CA GLY A 322 7.74 -7.30 -23.90
C GLY A 322 7.18 -7.92 -22.62
N ASP A 323 7.61 -9.15 -22.32
CA ASP A 323 7.19 -9.91 -21.15
C ASP A 323 8.00 -9.61 -19.87
N ASP A 324 8.95 -8.67 -19.88
CA ASP A 324 9.72 -8.28 -18.68
C ASP A 324 9.23 -6.96 -18.04
N ARG A 325 9.46 -6.81 -16.72
CA ARG A 325 9.28 -5.58 -15.92
C ARG A 325 10.60 -5.11 -15.34
N TYR A 326 10.83 -3.81 -15.34
CA TYR A 326 12.03 -3.18 -14.80
C TYR A 326 11.69 -2.00 -13.89
N LEU A 327 12.39 -1.92 -12.76
CA LEU A 327 12.39 -0.77 -11.87
C LEU A 327 13.68 0.03 -12.07
N CYS A 328 13.54 1.27 -12.52
CA CYS A 328 14.64 2.21 -12.67
C CYS A 328 14.70 3.12 -11.44
N ILE A 329 15.86 3.19 -10.80
CA ILE A 329 16.17 4.11 -9.71
C ILE A 329 17.19 5.11 -10.22
N LYS A 330 16.82 6.39 -10.18
CA LYS A 330 17.72 7.49 -10.49
C LYS A 330 17.96 8.32 -9.24
N THR A 331 19.22 8.58 -8.92
CA THR A 331 19.64 9.51 -7.87
C THR A 331 20.52 10.58 -8.50
N GLY A 332 20.11 11.84 -8.45
CA GLY A 332 20.90 12.95 -9.00
C GLY A 332 21.31 13.92 -7.91
N ALA A 333 22.42 14.61 -8.12
CA ALA A 333 23.01 15.59 -7.21
C ALA A 333 23.28 16.89 -7.97
N ASP A 334 22.68 18.01 -7.56
CA ASP A 334 23.03 19.34 -8.08
C ASP A 334 23.94 20.05 -7.06
N THR A 335 25.22 20.23 -7.43
CA THR A 335 26.16 21.06 -6.67
C THR A 335 26.59 22.21 -7.55
N ASN A 336 26.39 23.42 -7.05
CA ASN A 336 26.75 24.70 -7.64
C ASN A 336 27.24 24.74 -9.10
N MET A 337 26.40 24.30 -10.05
CA MET A 337 26.56 24.36 -11.52
C MET A 337 27.79 23.68 -12.17
N GLU A 338 28.85 23.32 -11.45
CA GLU A 338 30.08 22.73 -12.05
C GLU A 338 30.26 21.21 -11.86
N TYR A 339 29.56 20.57 -10.91
CA TYR A 339 29.80 19.15 -10.55
C TYR A 339 28.53 18.30 -10.40
N ALA A 340 27.45 18.66 -11.10
CA ALA A 340 26.23 17.86 -11.07
C ALA A 340 26.45 16.48 -11.69
N TYR A 341 26.05 15.43 -10.99
CA TYR A 341 26.08 14.05 -11.46
C TYR A 341 24.74 13.37 -11.23
N SER A 342 24.42 12.36 -12.05
CA SER A 342 23.33 11.45 -11.72
C SER A 342 23.74 10.00 -11.90
N GLU A 343 23.25 9.17 -11.00
CA GLU A 343 23.42 7.73 -10.99
C GLU A 343 22.08 7.08 -11.32
N ILE A 344 22.08 6.22 -12.32
CA ILE A 344 20.91 5.47 -12.76
C ILE A 344 21.21 4.00 -12.60
N ARG A 345 20.32 3.28 -11.92
CA ARG A 345 20.37 1.83 -11.77
C ARG A 345 19.06 1.20 -12.22
N VAL A 346 19.14 0.16 -13.03
CA VAL A 346 17.98 -0.55 -13.58
C VAL A 346 17.96 -1.96 -13.01
N TYR A 347 16.85 -2.31 -12.36
CA TYR A 347 16.60 -3.61 -11.76
C TYR A 347 15.48 -4.33 -12.49
N GLN A 348 15.69 -5.59 -12.88
CA GLN A 348 14.60 -6.48 -13.28
C GLN A 348 14.03 -7.15 -12.02
N VAL A 349 12.71 -7.34 -11.96
CA VAL A 349 12.09 -8.14 -10.91
C VAL A 349 11.94 -9.57 -11.41
N ILE A 350 12.49 -10.53 -10.68
CA ILE A 350 12.43 -11.96 -11.04
C ILE A 350 11.98 -12.74 -9.80
N GLY A 351 10.72 -13.19 -9.83
CA GLY A 351 10.06 -13.76 -8.65
C GLY A 351 10.10 -12.76 -7.50
N SER A 352 10.62 -13.18 -6.34
CA SER A 352 10.71 -12.33 -5.14
C SER A 352 12.00 -11.52 -4.99
N ARG A 353 12.74 -11.27 -6.08
CA ARG A 353 14.06 -10.61 -6.03
C ARG A 353 14.24 -9.55 -7.10
N PHE A 354 15.07 -8.56 -6.77
CA PHE A 354 15.60 -7.61 -7.76
C PHE A 354 16.94 -8.12 -8.30
N GLN A 355 17.11 -8.06 -9.61
CA GLN A 355 18.38 -8.30 -10.29
C GLN A 355 18.85 -7.01 -10.97
N LEU A 356 20.02 -6.51 -10.57
CA LEU A 356 20.66 -5.36 -11.23
C LEU A 356 21.05 -5.75 -12.66
N GLN A 357 20.50 -5.04 -13.64
CA GLN A 357 20.83 -5.23 -15.04
C GLN A 357 21.92 -4.28 -15.51
N THR A 358 21.84 -3.02 -15.07
CA THR A 358 22.86 -2.02 -15.35
C THR A 358 22.89 -0.93 -14.29
N GLY A 359 24.03 -0.26 -14.19
CA GLY A 359 24.19 0.96 -13.41
C GLY A 359 25.23 1.84 -14.07
N PHE A 360 24.94 3.14 -14.18
CA PHE A 360 25.90 4.11 -14.69
C PHE A 360 25.77 5.43 -13.95
N ARG A 361 26.92 6.08 -13.76
CA ARG A 361 27.05 7.42 -13.20
C ARG A 361 27.46 8.35 -14.34
N HIS A 362 26.76 9.46 -14.52
CA HIS A 362 27.06 10.44 -15.55
C HIS A 362 27.25 11.84 -14.94
N ASN A 363 28.11 12.65 -15.57
CA ASN A 363 28.31 14.06 -15.25
C ASN A 363 27.56 14.90 -16.30
N TYR A 364 26.91 16.00 -15.92
CA TYR A 364 26.04 16.78 -16.84
C TYR A 364 26.82 17.43 -18.00
N SER A 365 26.73 16.81 -19.17
CA SER A 365 26.84 17.40 -20.51
C SER A 365 26.03 16.47 -21.43
N GLU A 366 25.07 16.97 -22.21
CA GLU A 366 24.14 16.19 -23.07
C GLU A 366 24.65 14.77 -23.38
N SER A 367 24.15 13.79 -22.64
CA SER A 367 24.67 12.43 -22.71
C SER A 367 23.55 11.48 -23.10
N GLU A 368 23.63 10.98 -24.32
CA GLU A 368 22.82 9.86 -24.76
C GLU A 368 23.46 8.56 -24.30
N HIS A 369 22.77 7.85 -23.42
CA HIS A 369 23.19 6.51 -23.03
C HIS A 369 22.22 5.51 -23.64
N LEU A 370 22.78 4.63 -24.48
CA LEU A 370 22.13 3.40 -24.92
C LEU A 370 22.56 2.30 -23.96
N VAL A 371 21.61 1.80 -23.19
CA VAL A 371 21.81 0.60 -22.39
C VAL A 371 21.23 -0.57 -23.14
N GLU A 372 22.08 -1.52 -23.52
CA GLU A 372 21.65 -2.86 -23.93
C GLU A 372 21.42 -3.71 -22.68
N LEU A 373 20.15 -4.00 -22.36
CA LEU A 373 19.83 -5.00 -21.35
C LEU A 373 20.12 -6.39 -21.94
N LYS A 374 21.02 -7.16 -21.31
CA LYS A 374 21.31 -8.53 -21.74
C LYS A 374 20.25 -9.49 -21.18
N ASP A 375 19.90 -10.48 -22.00
CA ASP A 375 19.01 -11.63 -21.72
C ASP A 375 17.52 -11.55 -22.12
N SER A 376 17.02 -10.48 -22.76
CA SER A 376 15.61 -10.38 -23.22
C SER A 376 15.33 -10.97 -24.62
N GLY A 377 16.27 -11.66 -25.27
CA GLY A 377 16.09 -12.24 -26.62
C GLY A 377 16.10 -11.21 -27.77
N GLU A 378 15.70 -9.95 -27.52
CA GLU A 378 15.97 -8.77 -28.33
C GLU A 378 16.59 -7.65 -27.46
N PRO A 379 17.63 -6.93 -27.94
CA PRO A 379 18.27 -5.88 -27.17
C PRO A 379 17.29 -4.74 -26.89
N VAL A 380 16.98 -4.50 -25.62
CA VAL A 380 16.29 -3.28 -25.18
C VAL A 380 17.29 -2.16 -25.27
N ASN A 381 16.98 -1.11 -26.02
CA ASN A 381 17.78 0.11 -26.08
C ASN A 381 17.09 1.16 -25.21
N LEU A 382 17.43 1.22 -23.93
CA LEU A 382 16.98 2.34 -23.10
C LEU A 382 17.78 3.59 -23.50
N ARG A 383 17.09 4.64 -23.93
CA ARG A 383 17.71 5.94 -24.22
C ARG A 383 17.40 6.92 -23.10
N PHE A 384 18.43 7.38 -22.41
CA PHE A 384 18.32 8.40 -21.38
C PHE A 384 18.66 9.75 -22.00
N ILE A 385 17.75 10.72 -21.88
CA ILE A 385 17.98 12.09 -22.36
C ILE A 385 17.76 13.04 -21.20
N THR A 386 18.86 13.60 -20.70
CA THR A 386 18.84 14.67 -19.71
C THR A 386 19.10 15.98 -20.44
N HIS A 387 18.12 16.87 -20.45
CA HIS A 387 18.27 18.21 -21.05
C HIS A 387 18.25 19.27 -19.95
N TRP A 388 19.09 20.29 -20.10
CA TRP A 388 19.19 21.44 -19.22
C TRP A 388 18.91 22.68 -20.05
N GLY A 389 17.77 23.33 -19.83
CA GLY A 389 17.40 24.55 -20.55
C GLY A 389 16.50 25.42 -19.68
N THR A 390 16.87 26.68 -19.52
CA THR A 390 16.05 27.67 -18.83
C THR A 390 15.04 28.18 -19.83
N VAL A 391 13.73 27.97 -19.67
CA VAL A 391 12.74 28.45 -20.66
C VAL A 391 11.93 29.64 -20.15
N ASP A 392 11.69 30.67 -20.96
CA ASP A 392 10.84 31.81 -20.59
C ASP A 392 9.34 31.43 -20.51
N SER A 393 8.51 32.39 -20.05
CA SER A 393 7.05 32.22 -19.95
C SER A 393 6.34 31.94 -21.28
N ASP A 394 7.02 32.16 -22.40
CA ASP A 394 6.54 31.87 -23.76
C ASP A 394 7.08 30.53 -24.30
N GLY A 395 7.84 29.77 -23.49
CA GLY A 395 8.41 28.47 -23.84
C GLY A 395 9.68 28.54 -24.70
N ARG A 396 10.37 29.69 -24.73
CA ARG A 396 11.64 29.88 -25.46
C ARG A 396 12.83 29.58 -24.56
N ASP A 397 13.80 28.83 -25.06
CA ASP A 397 15.04 28.55 -24.35
C ASP A 397 15.90 29.83 -24.19
N LEU A 398 16.29 30.11 -22.95
CA LEU A 398 17.13 31.21 -22.46
C LEU A 398 18.58 30.75 -22.23
N SER A 399 18.93 29.48 -22.47
CA SER A 399 20.27 28.88 -22.24
C SER A 399 21.40 29.45 -23.13
N SER A 400 21.17 30.57 -23.81
CA SER A 400 22.09 31.15 -24.80
C SER A 400 23.37 31.81 -24.26
N ASP A 401 23.65 31.80 -22.94
CA ASP A 401 24.85 32.46 -22.38
C ASP A 401 25.99 31.51 -21.94
N THR A 402 25.79 30.20 -21.95
CA THR A 402 26.89 29.22 -21.77
C THR A 402 27.12 28.51 -23.07
N GLY A 403 27.97 29.08 -23.92
CA GLY A 403 28.25 28.59 -25.28
C GLY A 403 28.68 27.13 -25.32
N ASN A 404 27.71 26.23 -25.50
CA ASN A 404 27.75 24.94 -26.20
C ASN A 404 26.45 24.17 -25.85
N THR A 405 25.35 24.46 -26.54
CA THR A 405 24.15 23.61 -26.50
C THR A 405 23.54 23.53 -27.90
N GLY A 406 23.16 22.31 -28.27
CA GLY A 406 22.50 21.99 -29.54
C GLY A 406 21.10 22.60 -29.63
N GLU A 407 20.64 22.72 -30.87
CA GLU A 407 19.49 23.51 -31.32
C GLU A 407 18.13 22.90 -30.91
N TYR A 408 17.52 23.37 -29.82
CA TYR A 408 16.06 23.31 -29.66
C TYR A 408 15.55 24.71 -29.29
N THR A 409 14.77 25.33 -30.17
CA THR A 409 14.34 26.73 -30.03
C THR A 409 13.00 26.89 -29.31
N SER A 410 12.32 25.79 -28.99
CA SER A 410 11.06 25.78 -28.25
C SER A 410 10.75 24.44 -27.57
N MET A 411 9.90 24.47 -26.53
CA MET A 411 9.35 23.26 -25.89
C MET A 411 8.70 22.29 -26.90
N THR A 412 8.03 22.82 -27.93
CA THR A 412 7.38 22.01 -28.98
C THR A 412 8.39 21.17 -29.77
N GLU A 413 9.58 21.71 -30.05
CA GLU A 413 10.64 20.95 -30.72
C GLU A 413 11.24 19.88 -29.81
N ALA A 414 11.41 20.20 -28.52
CA ALA A 414 11.86 19.23 -27.52
C ALA A 414 10.86 18.07 -27.34
N MET A 415 9.56 18.37 -27.33
CA MET A 415 8.48 17.37 -27.27
C MET A 415 8.42 16.51 -28.54
N SER A 416 8.50 17.13 -29.72
CA SER A 416 8.52 16.42 -31.00
C SER A 416 9.73 15.48 -31.13
N TYR A 417 10.88 15.87 -30.59
CA TYR A 417 12.07 15.03 -30.52
C TYR A 417 11.94 13.89 -29.49
N ALA A 418 11.33 14.17 -28.34
CA ALA A 418 11.01 13.16 -27.33
C ALA A 418 10.04 12.11 -27.88
N GLU A 419 8.99 12.53 -28.59
CA GLU A 419 8.03 11.66 -29.28
C GLU A 419 8.70 10.80 -30.37
N GLN A 420 9.50 11.39 -31.26
CA GLN A 420 10.24 10.63 -32.27
C GLN A 420 11.22 9.63 -31.66
N THR A 421 11.86 10.02 -30.56
CA THR A 421 12.77 9.13 -29.81
C THR A 421 11.99 8.00 -29.14
N LEU A 422 10.84 8.28 -28.54
CA LEU A 422 9.94 7.28 -27.97
C LEU A 422 9.47 6.27 -29.04
N GLU A 423 9.04 6.76 -30.20
CA GLU A 423 8.63 5.91 -31.33
C GLU A 423 9.78 5.05 -31.87
N GLN A 424 11.01 5.58 -31.89
CA GLN A 424 12.17 4.90 -32.47
C GLN A 424 12.80 3.86 -31.52
N TYR A 425 12.87 4.14 -30.22
CA TYR A 425 13.65 3.34 -29.26
C TYR A 425 12.79 2.62 -28.22
N GLY A 426 11.48 2.91 -28.14
CA GLY A 426 10.53 2.20 -27.26
C GLY A 426 10.64 2.52 -25.76
N ALA A 427 11.60 3.36 -25.36
CA ALA A 427 11.75 3.88 -23.99
C ALA A 427 12.55 5.20 -23.99
N LEU A 428 12.00 6.25 -23.36
CA LEU A 428 12.66 7.51 -23.13
C LEU A 428 12.43 7.95 -21.69
N ILE A 429 13.50 8.20 -20.94
CA ILE A 429 13.43 8.93 -19.68
C ILE A 429 13.87 10.36 -19.98
N TYR A 430 12.89 11.23 -20.22
CA TYR A 430 13.09 12.66 -20.47
C TYR A 430 12.86 13.42 -19.16
N TRP A 431 13.85 14.21 -18.75
CA TRP A 431 13.69 15.12 -17.61
C TRP A 431 14.20 16.51 -18.00
N ASN A 432 13.37 17.52 -17.71
CA ASN A 432 13.69 18.92 -17.88
C ASN A 432 13.86 19.53 -16.49
N ASN A 433 15.06 20.02 -16.15
CA ASN A 433 15.26 20.80 -14.92
C ASN A 433 14.70 22.20 -15.16
N MET A 434 13.48 22.48 -14.70
CA MET A 434 12.92 23.83 -14.69
C MET A 434 13.08 24.44 -13.29
N ASN A 435 13.57 25.68 -13.22
CA ASN A 435 13.52 26.48 -12.00
C ASN A 435 12.08 26.59 -11.48
N ALA A 436 11.86 26.38 -10.18
CA ALA A 436 10.52 26.34 -9.61
C ALA A 436 9.80 27.71 -9.65
N ASP A 437 10.54 28.82 -9.69
CA ASP A 437 10.01 30.17 -9.91
C ASP A 437 9.16 30.28 -11.19
N MET A 438 9.41 29.46 -12.22
CA MET A 438 8.68 29.55 -13.51
C MET A 438 7.43 28.66 -13.55
N MET A 439 7.35 27.65 -12.67
CA MET A 439 6.15 26.82 -12.53
C MET A 439 5.02 27.54 -11.76
N ALA A 440 5.36 28.45 -10.85
CA ALA A 440 4.38 29.20 -10.07
C ALA A 440 3.63 30.26 -10.90
N ASP A 441 4.29 30.86 -11.91
CA ASP A 441 3.75 32.01 -12.65
C ASP A 441 3.15 31.68 -14.03
N THR A 442 3.16 30.41 -14.47
CA THR A 442 2.75 30.06 -15.84
C THR A 442 1.73 28.90 -15.91
N PRO A 443 0.41 29.19 -15.98
CA PRO A 443 -0.65 28.17 -16.07
C PRO A 443 -0.52 27.21 -17.27
N ASN A 444 0.16 27.62 -18.34
CA ASN A 444 0.33 26.83 -19.55
C ASN A 444 1.41 25.73 -19.43
N LEU A 445 2.38 25.88 -18.52
CA LEU A 445 3.50 24.93 -18.36
C LEU A 445 3.11 23.71 -17.53
N LEU A 446 2.32 23.91 -16.47
CA LEU A 446 1.67 22.80 -15.74
C LEU A 446 0.75 22.01 -16.67
N GLY A 447 0.06 22.70 -17.58
CA GLY A 447 -0.70 22.09 -18.68
C GLY A 447 0.14 21.15 -19.53
N ALA A 448 1.32 21.59 -19.99
CA ALA A 448 2.23 20.77 -20.81
C ALA A 448 2.80 19.54 -20.08
N TYR A 449 3.19 19.66 -18.81
CA TYR A 449 3.63 18.50 -17.99
C TYR A 449 2.50 17.48 -17.80
N THR A 450 1.29 17.97 -17.56
CA THR A 450 0.10 17.12 -17.40
C THR A 450 -0.26 16.42 -18.72
N THR A 451 -0.15 17.13 -19.85
CA THR A 451 -0.33 16.58 -21.20
C THR A 451 0.71 15.52 -21.53
N ILE A 452 1.99 15.69 -21.16
CA ILE A 452 3.01 14.63 -21.34
C ILE A 452 2.65 13.38 -20.50
N LYS A 453 2.21 13.55 -19.26
CA LYS A 453 1.78 12.42 -18.42
C LYS A 453 0.57 11.68 -19.03
N GLU A 454 -0.39 12.41 -19.59
CA GLU A 454 -1.58 11.87 -20.24
C GLU A 454 -1.27 11.20 -21.59
N ASP A 455 -0.47 11.82 -22.47
CA ASP A 455 -0.13 11.26 -23.78
C ASP A 455 0.78 10.04 -23.68
N VAL A 456 1.75 10.01 -22.74
CA VAL A 456 2.62 8.83 -22.60
C VAL A 456 1.86 7.63 -22.00
N SER A 457 0.78 7.87 -21.24
CA SER A 457 -0.12 6.81 -20.73
C SER A 457 -0.92 6.09 -21.83
N SER A 458 -1.00 6.68 -23.03
CA SER A 458 -1.70 6.10 -24.19
C SER A 458 -0.86 5.09 -24.98
N TYR A 459 0.43 4.95 -24.67
CA TYR A 459 1.30 3.96 -25.30
C TYR A 459 1.25 2.62 -24.52
N PRO A 460 0.98 1.48 -25.20
CA PRO A 460 0.67 0.20 -24.56
C PRO A 460 1.82 -0.41 -23.73
N ASN A 461 3.04 0.11 -23.87
CA ASN A 461 4.24 -0.37 -23.17
C ASN A 461 4.65 0.50 -21.98
N TYR A 462 3.84 1.49 -21.59
CA TYR A 462 4.24 2.50 -20.61
C TYR A 462 3.19 2.73 -19.52
N ILE A 463 3.59 2.52 -18.27
CA ILE A 463 2.81 2.93 -17.09
C ILE A 463 3.75 3.73 -16.19
N VAL A 464 3.78 5.06 -16.36
CA VAL A 464 4.33 5.96 -15.33
C VAL A 464 3.25 6.14 -14.26
N LYS A 465 3.12 5.13 -13.40
CA LYS A 465 2.56 5.33 -12.06
C LYS A 465 3.69 5.74 -11.14
N VAL A 466 4.12 6.99 -11.28
CA VAL A 466 4.73 7.68 -10.16
C VAL A 466 3.59 7.91 -9.18
N TYR A 467 3.59 7.16 -8.07
CA TYR A 467 2.93 7.66 -6.87
C TYR A 467 3.68 8.94 -6.52
N ASP A 468 3.10 10.06 -6.91
CA ASP A 468 3.64 11.36 -6.54
C ASP A 468 3.57 11.46 -5.02
N ASN A 469 4.47 12.26 -4.44
CA ASN A 469 4.56 12.51 -3.01
C ASN A 469 3.20 12.99 -2.44
N SER A 470 2.34 13.56 -3.30
CA SER A 470 0.95 13.92 -3.01
C SER A 470 0.07 12.72 -2.58
N ASP A 471 0.18 11.55 -3.22
CA ASP A 471 -0.59 10.36 -2.85
C ASP A 471 -0.14 9.81 -1.50
N LEU A 472 1.18 9.78 -1.25
CA LEU A 472 1.75 9.38 0.05
C LEU A 472 1.36 10.37 1.16
N ARG A 473 1.41 11.67 0.89
CA ARG A 473 0.97 12.71 1.83
C ARG A 473 -0.52 12.57 2.14
N SER A 474 -1.36 12.30 1.15
CA SER A 474 -2.80 12.11 1.37
C SER A 474 -3.12 10.85 2.18
N LEU A 475 -2.42 9.74 1.91
CA LEU A 475 -2.55 8.50 2.68
C LEU A 475 -2.05 8.71 4.12
N LEU A 476 -0.94 9.42 4.30
CA LEU A 476 -0.37 9.77 5.60
C LEU A 476 -1.31 10.70 6.39
N GLU A 477 -1.89 11.71 5.74
CA GLU A 477 -2.85 12.62 6.35
C GLU A 477 -4.11 11.87 6.80
N LYS A 478 -4.71 11.07 5.91
CA LYS A 478 -5.89 10.24 6.23
C LYS A 478 -5.58 9.28 7.38
N SER A 479 -4.44 8.62 7.31
CA SER A 479 -3.92 7.73 8.35
C SER A 479 -3.79 8.41 9.70
N ARG A 480 -3.14 9.57 9.75
CA ARG A 480 -2.99 10.38 10.96
C ARG A 480 -4.36 10.79 11.52
N LEU A 481 -5.30 11.19 10.66
CA LEU A 481 -6.66 11.55 11.05
C LEU A 481 -7.46 10.37 11.61
N ASP A 482 -7.41 9.22 10.96
CA ASP A 482 -8.18 8.05 11.39
C ASP A 482 -7.64 7.50 12.73
N ARG A 483 -6.33 7.52 12.94
CA ARG A 483 -5.73 7.24 14.26
C ARG A 483 -6.13 8.27 15.31
N LEU A 484 -6.12 9.55 14.96
CA LEU A 484 -6.51 10.63 15.87
C LEU A 484 -7.99 10.52 16.28
N LYS A 485 -8.87 10.04 15.40
CA LYS A 485 -10.28 9.71 15.72
C LYS A 485 -10.43 8.45 16.57
N ALA A 486 -9.60 7.43 16.32
CA ALA A 486 -9.60 6.17 17.08
C ALA A 486 -9.01 6.35 18.49
N SER A 487 -8.19 7.38 18.67
CA SER A 487 -7.54 7.69 19.94
C SER A 487 -8.52 8.18 20.99
N THR A 488 -8.47 7.51 22.14
CA THR A 488 -9.18 7.90 23.37
C THR A 488 -8.19 8.31 24.47
N SER A 489 -6.89 8.43 24.15
CA SER A 489 -5.85 8.66 25.14
C SER A 489 -5.81 10.12 25.58
N GLY A 490 -5.86 10.33 26.89
CA GLY A 490 -5.53 11.61 27.51
C GLY A 490 -4.03 11.94 27.41
N PRO A 491 -3.59 13.04 28.04
CA PRO A 491 -2.19 13.46 28.05
C PRO A 491 -1.24 12.33 28.49
N ALA A 492 -0.06 12.27 27.88
CA ALA A 492 0.97 11.31 28.27
C ALA A 492 1.53 11.64 29.65
N TYR A 493 1.93 10.61 30.40
CA TYR A 493 2.65 10.81 31.65
C TYR A 493 4.15 10.93 31.36
N ILE A 494 4.79 11.98 31.86
CA ILE A 494 6.17 12.32 31.56
C ILE A 494 6.95 12.35 32.87
N THR A 495 8.03 11.59 32.93
CA THR A 495 9.02 11.60 34.02
C THR A 495 10.35 12.12 33.50
N GLU A 496 11.24 12.47 34.41
CA GLU A 496 12.59 12.95 34.08
C GLU A 496 13.58 11.79 34.08
N SER A 497 14.42 11.74 33.06
CA SER A 497 15.65 10.95 32.99
C SER A 497 16.85 11.89 33.04
N LYS A 498 17.99 11.38 33.56
CA LYS A 498 19.21 12.17 33.71
C LYS A 498 20.47 11.43 33.30
N ILE A 499 21.40 12.17 32.69
CA ILE A 499 22.81 11.80 32.57
C ILE A 499 23.61 12.81 33.38
N THR A 500 24.38 12.33 34.35
CA THR A 500 25.28 13.18 35.15
C THR A 500 26.68 12.60 35.15
N ASN A 501 27.69 13.45 34.94
CA ASN A 501 29.08 13.02 34.94
C ASN A 501 30.00 14.18 35.35
N VAL A 502 31.15 13.84 35.94
CA VAL A 502 32.23 14.78 36.22
C VAL A 502 33.52 14.17 35.71
N LEU A 503 34.06 14.73 34.64
CA LEU A 503 35.33 14.28 34.08
C LEU A 503 36.48 14.91 34.84
N LYS A 504 37.55 14.13 35.04
CA LYS A 504 38.74 14.55 35.77
C LYS A 504 39.99 14.30 34.94
N ASN A 505 40.98 15.18 35.07
CA ASN A 505 42.32 14.96 34.51
C ASN A 505 43.17 13.99 35.37
N ASP A 506 44.38 13.68 34.93
CA ASP A 506 45.33 12.81 35.64
C ASP A 506 45.72 13.32 37.04
N ALA A 507 45.63 14.64 37.27
CA ALA A 507 45.86 15.24 38.59
C ALA A 507 44.64 15.13 39.53
N GLY A 508 43.50 14.65 39.03
CA GLY A 508 42.25 14.50 39.76
C GLY A 508 41.38 15.77 39.83
N ASN A 509 41.77 16.83 39.11
CA ASN A 509 40.99 18.06 39.00
C ASN A 509 39.80 17.85 38.07
N ASP A 510 38.65 18.44 38.40
CA ASP A 510 37.48 18.44 37.53
C ASP A 510 37.77 19.26 36.28
N ILE A 511 37.46 18.71 35.10
CA ILE A 511 37.70 19.33 33.79
C ILE A 511 36.42 19.47 32.97
N CYS A 512 35.35 18.75 33.31
CA CYS A 512 34.04 18.90 32.68
C CYS A 512 32.93 18.50 33.64
N TYR A 513 31.84 19.26 33.66
CA TYR A 513 30.58 18.93 34.34
C TYR A 513 29.49 18.63 33.30
N ILE A 514 28.79 17.50 33.47
CA ILE A 514 27.68 17.09 32.63
C ILE A 514 26.44 16.90 33.52
N ASP A 515 25.35 17.62 33.23
CA ASP A 515 24.02 17.48 33.88
C ASP A 515 22.90 17.65 32.84
N ILE A 516 22.54 16.54 32.18
CA ILE A 516 21.55 16.51 31.10
C ILE A 516 20.27 15.91 31.66
N SER A 517 19.18 16.69 31.64
CA SER A 517 17.84 16.24 32.04
C SER A 517 16.91 16.21 30.81
N TYR A 518 16.28 15.06 30.55
CA TYR A 518 15.45 14.85 29.35
C TYR A 518 14.19 14.03 29.68
N PRO A 519 13.13 14.15 28.87
CA PRO A 519 11.86 13.50 29.17
C PRO A 519 11.91 11.99 28.92
N GLN A 520 11.23 11.24 29.78
CA GLN A 520 10.84 9.86 29.58
C GLN A 520 9.31 9.76 29.59
N ILE A 521 8.75 9.35 28.47
CA ILE A 521 7.33 9.30 28.20
C ILE A 521 6.84 7.89 28.54
N THR A 522 5.96 7.79 29.52
CA THR A 522 5.23 6.55 29.79
C THR A 522 4.01 6.49 28.86
N PRO A 523 3.81 5.40 28.10
CA PRO A 523 2.66 5.29 27.21
C PRO A 523 1.36 5.42 28.01
N ALA A 524 0.48 6.33 27.60
CA ALA A 524 -0.93 6.18 27.95
C ALA A 524 -1.45 4.91 27.25
N LYS A 525 -2.44 4.24 27.84
CA LYS A 525 -3.02 3.01 27.28
C LYS A 525 -3.49 3.28 25.84
N GLY A 526 -2.87 2.64 24.84
CA GLY A 526 -3.21 2.80 23.42
C GLY A 526 -2.35 3.78 22.59
N LEU A 527 -1.18 4.21 23.09
CA LEU A 527 -0.21 5.01 22.33
C LEU A 527 1.08 4.20 22.07
N ASP A 528 1.32 3.83 20.81
CA ASP A 528 2.52 3.06 20.41
C ASP A 528 3.76 3.95 20.16
N GLY A 529 3.59 5.28 20.10
CA GLY A 529 4.65 6.23 19.75
C GLY A 529 5.63 6.56 20.88
N ALA A 530 5.23 6.41 22.15
CA ALA A 530 6.06 6.79 23.30
C ALA A 530 7.43 6.09 23.33
N GLY A 531 7.50 4.84 22.85
CA GLY A 531 8.75 4.09 22.74
C GLY A 531 9.77 4.79 21.83
N LYS A 532 9.35 5.27 20.66
CA LYS A 532 10.24 5.96 19.72
C LYS A 532 10.64 7.36 20.19
N ILE A 533 9.75 8.06 20.88
CA ILE A 533 10.08 9.36 21.48
C ILE A 533 11.15 9.18 22.57
N ASN A 534 11.00 8.14 23.41
CA ASN A 534 12.03 7.79 24.39
C ASN A 534 13.34 7.42 23.72
N GLU A 535 13.30 6.57 22.69
CA GLU A 535 14.50 6.19 21.93
C GLU A 535 15.19 7.40 21.30
N PHE A 536 14.43 8.36 20.74
CA PHE A 536 14.96 9.61 20.21
C PHE A 536 15.72 10.40 21.26
N PHE A 537 15.12 10.64 22.43
CA PHE A 537 15.78 11.40 23.50
C PHE A 537 16.95 10.63 24.11
N GLU A 538 16.82 9.32 24.34
CA GLU A 538 17.90 8.48 24.86
C GLU A 538 19.11 8.48 23.91
N THR A 539 18.87 8.28 22.61
CA THR A 539 19.94 8.24 21.60
C THR A 539 20.58 9.60 21.42
N THR A 540 19.79 10.66 21.30
CA THR A 540 20.28 12.03 21.10
C THR A 540 21.12 12.49 22.29
N ASN A 541 20.61 12.32 23.52
CA ASN A 541 21.33 12.75 24.73
C ASN A 541 22.56 11.88 25.01
N LYS A 542 22.51 10.57 24.68
CA LYS A 542 23.72 9.72 24.75
C LYS A 542 24.79 10.20 23.77
N LYS A 543 24.43 10.53 22.53
CA LYS A 543 25.36 11.05 21.53
C LYS A 543 25.98 12.37 21.98
N ILE A 544 25.15 13.32 22.43
CA ILE A 544 25.60 14.61 22.96
C ILE A 544 26.62 14.42 24.11
N ASN A 545 26.32 13.53 25.06
CA ASN A 545 27.24 13.20 26.16
C ASN A 545 28.54 12.56 25.65
N ASP A 546 28.47 11.61 24.72
CA ASP A 546 29.63 10.92 24.18
C ASP A 546 30.53 11.88 23.36
N ASP A 547 29.93 12.81 22.62
CA ASP A 547 30.64 13.85 21.86
C ASP A 547 31.36 14.82 22.80
N MET A 548 30.71 15.26 23.89
CA MET A 548 31.34 16.10 24.93
C MET A 548 32.52 15.35 25.59
N ILE A 549 32.33 14.10 26.00
CA ILE A 549 33.42 13.28 26.56
C ILE A 549 34.58 13.15 25.57
N THR A 550 34.28 12.90 24.29
CA THR A 550 35.29 12.77 23.24
C THR A 550 36.06 14.08 23.05
N SER A 551 35.35 15.20 22.95
CA SER A 551 35.95 16.54 22.84
C SER A 551 36.91 16.81 24.01
N VAL A 552 36.43 16.68 25.25
CA VAL A 552 37.22 16.91 26.48
C VAL A 552 38.45 15.99 26.55
N THR A 553 38.31 14.71 26.20
CA THR A 553 39.40 13.73 26.30
C THR A 553 40.40 13.80 25.14
N SER A 554 39.98 14.34 24.00
CA SER A 554 40.84 14.60 22.84
C SER A 554 41.71 15.85 23.00
N ASP A 555 41.22 16.84 23.77
CA ASP A 555 41.91 18.06 24.19
C ASP A 555 43.02 17.79 25.25
N ASN A 556 43.68 16.64 25.16
CA ASN A 556 44.61 16.06 26.15
C ASN A 556 45.96 16.79 26.27
N ASP A 557 45.97 18.09 25.99
CA ASP A 557 47.16 18.92 26.09
C ASP A 557 47.46 19.27 27.56
N GLU A 558 48.76 19.32 27.84
CA GLU A 558 49.46 19.62 29.09
C GLU A 558 49.12 21.00 29.71
N TYR A 559 48.07 21.69 29.23
CA TYR A 559 47.64 23.00 29.69
C TYR A 559 46.59 22.90 30.80
N ASP A 560 46.82 23.67 31.86
CA ASP A 560 45.90 23.85 32.98
C ASP A 560 44.62 24.52 32.47
N ILE A 561 43.54 23.74 32.28
CA ILE A 561 42.24 24.26 31.86
C ILE A 561 41.76 25.24 32.95
N PRO A 562 41.68 26.56 32.70
CA PRO A 562 41.46 27.54 33.76
C PRO A 562 40.06 27.40 34.39
N TYR A 563 39.10 26.93 33.60
CA TYR A 563 37.71 26.71 33.98
C TYR A 563 37.21 25.40 33.35
N PRO A 564 36.61 24.49 34.13
CA PRO A 564 36.04 23.25 33.59
C PRO A 564 35.02 23.54 32.47
N TYR A 565 34.98 22.67 31.47
CA TYR A 565 33.90 22.66 30.49
C TYR A 565 32.56 22.32 31.17
N GLU A 566 31.46 22.69 30.55
CA GLU A 566 30.13 22.43 31.10
C GLU A 566 29.16 22.03 30.00
N GLN A 567 28.31 21.05 30.30
CA GLN A 567 27.17 20.68 29.49
C GLN A 567 26.00 20.49 30.42
N SER A 568 24.92 21.22 30.17
CA SER A 568 23.68 21.03 30.91
C SER A 568 22.47 21.17 30.02
N SER A 569 21.42 20.45 30.37
CA SER A 569 20.11 20.65 29.77
C SER A 569 18.97 20.38 30.73
N SER A 570 17.87 21.07 30.49
CA SER A 570 16.59 20.81 31.12
C SER A 570 15.48 20.82 30.08
N TYR A 571 14.29 20.36 30.45
CA TYR A 571 13.16 20.38 29.52
C TYR A 571 11.88 20.86 30.18
N SER A 572 10.98 21.37 29.34
CA SER A 572 9.61 21.70 29.69
C SER A 572 8.64 21.16 28.64
N VAL A 573 7.37 21.02 29.02
CA VAL A 573 6.32 20.51 28.12
C VAL A 573 5.59 21.72 27.55
N GLY A 574 5.64 21.89 26.23
CA GLY A 574 4.92 22.93 25.51
C GLY A 574 3.44 22.59 25.33
N LEU A 575 3.17 21.38 24.82
CA LEU A 575 1.82 20.88 24.58
C LEU A 575 1.76 19.38 24.85
N ASN A 576 0.69 18.90 25.49
CA ASN A 576 0.49 17.47 25.72
C ASN A 576 -1.00 17.14 25.66
N THR A 577 -1.47 16.82 24.46
CA THR A 577 -2.91 16.58 24.20
C THR A 577 -3.28 15.10 24.13
N GLY A 578 -2.30 14.20 24.23
CA GLY A 578 -2.46 12.77 23.89
C GLY A 578 -2.47 12.50 22.38
N LYS A 579 -2.52 13.54 21.53
CA LYS A 579 -2.37 13.46 20.07
C LYS A 579 -1.01 13.97 19.63
N VAL A 580 -0.57 15.06 20.26
CA VAL A 580 0.71 15.72 20.00
C VAL A 580 1.41 15.97 21.34
N LEU A 581 2.73 15.81 21.32
CA LEU A 581 3.62 16.20 22.41
C LEU A 581 4.64 17.21 21.92
N GLY A 582 4.56 18.43 22.43
CA GLY A 582 5.55 19.48 22.26
C GLY A 582 6.52 19.48 23.46
N ILE A 583 7.83 19.39 23.20
CA ILE A 583 8.89 19.48 24.20
C ILE A 583 9.78 20.66 23.86
N CYS A 584 10.06 21.49 24.86
CA CYS A 584 11.09 22.51 24.83
C CYS A 584 12.28 22.02 25.64
N VAL A 585 13.48 22.04 25.04
CA VAL A 585 14.74 21.74 25.71
C VAL A 585 15.53 23.03 25.85
N ASP A 586 15.92 23.35 27.07
CA ASP A 586 16.85 24.43 27.39
C ASP A 586 18.24 23.81 27.56
N SER A 587 19.19 24.24 26.74
CA SER A 587 20.53 23.64 26.63
C SER A 587 21.62 24.69 26.81
N TYR A 588 22.68 24.30 27.50
CA TYR A 588 23.87 25.10 27.73
C TYR A 588 25.13 24.26 27.55
N ASP A 589 26.03 24.71 26.68
CA ASP A 589 27.34 24.13 26.48
C ASP A 589 28.46 25.18 26.65
N TYR A 590 29.53 24.82 27.34
CA TYR A 590 30.73 25.63 27.50
C TYR A 590 31.98 24.80 27.22
N TYR A 591 32.64 25.08 26.09
CA TYR A 591 33.89 24.47 25.66
C TYR A 591 35.10 25.41 25.87
N GLY A 592 35.00 26.35 26.81
CA GLY A 592 35.98 27.42 26.98
C GLY A 592 35.65 28.71 26.20
N GLY A 593 36.33 29.81 26.52
CA GLY A 593 36.07 31.13 25.93
C GLY A 593 35.40 32.11 26.91
N VAL A 594 34.82 33.19 26.37
CA VAL A 594 34.29 34.32 27.16
C VAL A 594 32.88 34.04 27.71
N HIS A 595 32.11 33.19 27.06
CA HIS A 595 30.78 32.75 27.48
C HIS A 595 30.47 31.35 26.93
N GLY A 596 29.44 30.70 27.46
CA GLY A 596 28.89 29.47 26.88
C GLY A 596 27.86 29.76 25.79
N TYR A 597 27.33 28.69 25.21
CA TYR A 597 26.29 28.70 24.20
C TYR A 597 24.99 28.21 24.83
N GLU A 598 23.98 29.08 24.86
CA GLU A 598 22.63 28.77 25.32
C GLU A 598 21.73 28.61 24.10
N ALA A 599 20.90 27.57 24.07
CA ALA A 599 19.92 27.35 23.03
C ALA A 599 18.62 26.75 23.57
N LEU A 600 17.50 27.27 23.09
CA LEU A 600 16.19 26.62 23.19
C LEU A 600 15.99 25.75 21.95
N LEU A 601 15.61 24.49 22.14
CA LEU A 601 15.33 23.53 21.08
C LEU A 601 13.90 23.02 21.22
N TYR A 602 13.10 23.19 20.18
CA TYR A 602 11.69 22.79 20.18
C TYR A 602 11.46 21.54 19.34
N TYR A 603 10.71 20.60 19.90
CA TYR A 603 10.32 19.36 19.25
C TYR A 603 8.82 19.14 19.34
N ASN A 604 8.20 18.70 18.24
CA ASN A 604 6.79 18.31 18.20
C ASN A 604 6.70 16.86 17.76
N PHE A 605 5.99 16.01 18.49
CA PHE A 605 5.84 14.60 18.16
C PHE A 605 4.38 14.23 17.93
N ASP A 606 4.13 13.43 16.90
CA ASP A 606 2.88 12.66 16.76
C ASP A 606 2.90 11.53 17.79
N MET A 607 1.95 11.55 18.73
CA MET A 607 1.94 10.61 19.87
C MET A 607 1.58 9.17 19.49
N PHE A 608 1.05 8.94 18.29
CA PHE A 608 0.76 7.59 17.80
C PHE A 608 1.99 6.94 17.18
N THR A 609 2.69 7.69 16.34
CA THR A 609 3.83 7.17 15.58
C THR A 609 5.16 7.31 16.32
N GLY A 610 5.24 8.32 17.19
CA GLY A 610 6.44 8.75 17.89
C GLY A 610 7.41 9.55 17.02
N LEU A 611 6.98 9.95 15.81
CA LEU A 611 7.80 10.69 14.86
C LEU A 611 7.68 12.20 15.09
N SER A 612 8.77 12.91 14.84
CA SER A 612 8.79 14.39 14.84
C SER A 612 7.91 14.95 13.73
N LEU A 613 7.17 16.01 14.02
CA LEU A 613 6.32 16.74 13.09
C LEU A 613 7.09 17.89 12.47
N SER A 614 6.89 18.10 11.17
CA SER A 614 7.28 19.32 10.46
C SER A 614 6.07 20.19 10.12
N LEU A 615 6.32 21.43 9.69
CA LEU A 615 5.27 22.30 9.14
C LEU A 615 4.65 21.70 7.86
N SER A 616 5.40 20.92 7.09
CA SER A 616 4.88 20.24 5.90
C SER A 616 3.90 19.11 6.21
N ASP A 617 3.98 18.53 7.41
CA ASP A 617 3.05 17.48 7.86
C ASP A 617 1.64 18.00 8.14
N ILE A 618 1.53 19.30 8.40
CA ILE A 618 0.32 19.95 8.92
C ILE A 618 -0.26 21.00 7.97
N ALA A 619 0.51 21.43 6.97
CA ALA A 619 0.10 22.42 5.98
C ALA A 619 -0.56 21.79 4.75
N VAL A 620 -1.44 22.55 4.10
CA VAL A 620 -1.91 22.23 2.74
C VAL A 620 -0.79 22.48 1.73
N ASP A 621 -0.14 23.64 1.84
CA ASP A 621 1.06 24.01 1.10
C ASP A 621 2.07 24.56 2.10
N SER A 622 3.17 23.83 2.29
CA SER A 622 4.20 24.17 3.28
C SER A 622 4.89 25.51 2.97
N SER A 623 5.20 25.77 1.70
CA SER A 623 5.89 26.99 1.28
C SER A 623 5.00 28.21 1.50
N GLN A 624 3.73 28.12 1.11
CA GLN A 624 2.76 29.19 1.35
C GLN A 624 2.53 29.42 2.86
N PHE A 625 2.46 28.35 3.64
CA PHE A 625 2.25 28.46 5.08
C PHE A 625 3.44 29.11 5.78
N GLN A 626 4.67 28.70 5.44
CA GLN A 626 5.87 29.33 5.98
C GLN A 626 5.96 30.82 5.61
N SER A 627 5.67 31.19 4.35
CA SER A 627 5.63 32.59 3.95
C SER A 627 4.62 33.42 4.75
N PHE A 628 3.44 32.84 5.02
CA PHE A 628 2.45 33.46 5.90
C PHE A 628 2.98 33.63 7.34
N LEU A 629 3.57 32.58 7.92
CA LEU A 629 4.13 32.62 9.28
C LEU A 629 5.25 33.67 9.40
N LYS A 630 6.18 33.72 8.42
CA LYS A 630 7.26 34.72 8.35
C LYS A 630 6.69 36.14 8.31
N GLN A 631 5.66 36.36 7.50
CA GLN A 631 5.01 37.67 7.43
C GLN A 631 4.36 38.06 8.76
N GLU A 632 3.75 37.11 9.47
CA GLU A 632 3.16 37.39 10.77
C GLU A 632 4.21 37.66 11.85
N ILE A 633 5.33 36.94 11.82
CA ILE A 633 6.50 37.22 12.68
C ILE A 633 7.03 38.64 12.40
N LEU A 634 7.16 39.05 11.13
CA LEU A 634 7.54 40.42 10.77
C LEU A 634 6.56 41.47 11.30
N ASN A 635 5.26 41.18 11.28
CA ASN A 635 4.25 42.06 11.85
C ASN A 635 4.41 42.19 13.38
N GLN A 636 4.71 41.09 14.07
CA GLN A 636 4.95 41.07 15.52
C GLN A 636 6.22 41.83 15.89
N ILE A 637 7.33 41.60 15.18
CA ILE A 637 8.57 42.38 15.30
C ILE A 637 8.26 43.89 15.21
N TRP A 638 7.40 44.26 14.26
CA TRP A 638 7.00 45.66 14.11
C TRP A 638 6.16 46.19 15.27
N ALA A 639 5.15 45.42 15.68
CA ALA A 639 4.22 45.82 16.75
C ALA A 639 4.90 45.91 18.13
N ASN A 640 5.89 45.05 18.38
CA ASN A 640 6.63 44.98 19.65
C ASN A 640 7.75 46.03 19.75
N ASN A 641 8.15 46.62 18.61
CA ASN A 641 9.34 47.47 18.46
C ASN A 641 10.67 46.72 18.66
N ASP A 642 10.74 45.47 18.22
CA ASP A 642 11.94 44.63 18.40
C ASP A 642 13.07 45.00 17.41
N GLN A 643 12.79 45.81 16.38
CA GLN A 643 13.72 46.08 15.27
C GLN A 643 15.05 46.69 15.71
N GLU A 644 15.07 47.43 16.83
CA GLU A 644 16.30 48.05 17.35
C GLU A 644 17.27 47.04 17.96
N ALA A 645 16.78 45.88 18.41
CA ALA A 645 17.59 44.82 19.03
C ALA A 645 18.09 43.76 18.04
N LEU A 646 17.55 43.78 16.81
CA LEU A 646 17.84 42.83 15.73
C LEU A 646 18.97 43.35 14.82
N PHE A 647 19.58 42.46 14.05
CA PHE A 647 20.56 42.83 13.03
C PHE A 647 19.90 43.64 11.89
N PRO A 648 20.62 44.55 11.22
CA PRO A 648 20.04 45.38 10.16
C PRO A 648 19.40 44.61 8.99
N ASP A 649 19.84 43.38 8.75
CA ASP A 649 19.39 42.48 7.68
C ASP A 649 18.35 41.43 8.14
N TYR A 650 17.80 41.54 9.36
CA TYR A 650 16.87 40.56 9.94
C TYR A 650 15.70 40.19 9.03
N GLN A 651 15.22 41.13 8.20
CA GLN A 651 14.13 40.87 7.26
C GLN A 651 14.55 39.85 6.20
N THR A 652 15.72 40.02 5.60
CA THR A 652 16.25 39.07 4.61
C THR A 652 16.61 37.74 5.28
N THR A 653 17.20 37.79 6.47
CA THR A 653 17.50 36.58 7.26
C THR A 653 16.24 35.78 7.54
N LEU A 654 15.18 36.41 8.05
CA LEU A 654 13.92 35.74 8.34
C LEU A 654 13.21 35.22 7.08
N GLN A 655 13.25 35.96 5.97
CA GLN A 655 12.68 35.50 4.71
C GLN A 655 13.36 34.21 4.21
N ASN A 656 14.67 34.10 4.43
CA ASN A 656 15.48 32.95 4.03
C ASN A 656 15.53 31.82 5.08
N TYR A 657 15.03 32.07 6.29
CA TYR A 657 15.07 31.12 7.40
C TYR A 657 14.08 29.97 7.17
N ASP A 658 14.48 28.71 7.40
CA ASP A 658 13.53 27.59 7.41
C ASP A 658 12.86 27.49 8.77
N LEU A 659 11.55 27.76 8.82
CA LEU A 659 10.80 27.72 10.07
C LEU A 659 10.62 26.30 10.63
N ASN A 660 10.98 25.24 9.89
CA ASN A 660 11.07 23.89 10.46
C ASN A 660 12.25 23.71 11.43
N THR A 661 13.24 24.60 11.40
CA THR A 661 14.45 24.50 12.22
C THR A 661 14.14 24.46 13.71
N ASN A 662 13.25 25.35 14.17
CA ASN A 662 12.97 25.47 15.59
C ASN A 662 11.58 26.06 15.88
N TRP A 663 10.60 25.17 16.09
CA TRP A 663 9.21 25.56 16.30
C TRP A 663 8.48 24.62 17.25
N LEU A 664 7.46 25.12 17.93
CA LEU A 664 6.67 24.42 18.94
C LEU A 664 5.18 24.67 18.73
N LEU A 665 4.37 23.64 18.88
CA LEU A 665 2.95 23.78 19.18
C LEU A 665 2.81 23.99 20.69
N ASP A 666 2.25 25.11 21.11
CA ASP A 666 1.89 25.36 22.50
C ASP A 666 0.37 25.56 22.67
N GLU A 667 -0.09 25.95 23.85
CA GLU A 667 -1.53 26.14 24.14
C GLU A 667 -2.17 27.28 23.33
N THR A 668 -1.38 28.14 22.71
CA THR A 668 -1.81 29.41 22.09
C THR A 668 -1.57 29.46 20.59
N GLY A 669 -0.54 28.80 20.07
CA GLY A 669 -0.25 28.81 18.64
C GLY A 669 1.02 28.08 18.23
N PHE A 670 1.50 28.48 17.05
CA PHE A 670 2.79 28.08 16.51
C PHE A 670 3.85 29.04 17.04
N THR A 671 4.72 28.54 17.92
CA THR A 671 5.75 29.32 18.58
C THR A 671 7.12 29.04 17.95
N PHE A 672 7.79 30.09 17.50
CA PHE A 672 9.10 30.04 16.87
C PHE A 672 10.11 30.71 17.79
N VAL A 673 11.26 30.07 17.99
CA VAL A 673 12.38 30.67 18.70
C VAL A 673 13.52 30.90 17.72
N PHE A 674 14.08 32.10 17.80
CA PHE A 674 15.30 32.50 17.15
C PHE A 674 16.35 32.71 18.25
N ASN A 675 17.22 31.72 18.44
CA ASN A 675 18.31 31.73 19.40
C ASN A 675 19.28 32.91 19.15
N ALA A 676 20.15 33.16 20.12
CA ALA A 676 21.17 34.18 19.99
C ALA A 676 21.99 34.00 18.70
N TYR A 677 22.33 35.12 18.05
CA TYR A 677 23.00 35.21 16.75
C TYR A 677 22.15 34.86 15.51
N GLU A 678 20.92 34.37 15.65
CA GLU A 678 20.07 34.11 14.47
C GLU A 678 19.47 35.39 13.90
N LEU A 679 18.75 36.17 14.71
CA LEU A 679 18.21 37.47 14.28
C LEU A 679 18.84 38.68 14.96
N GLY A 680 19.61 38.48 16.03
CA GLY A 680 20.22 39.56 16.81
C GLY A 680 21.46 39.11 17.56
N SER A 681 22.15 40.05 18.21
CA SER A 681 23.39 39.77 18.95
C SER A 681 23.15 38.91 20.19
N TYR A 682 24.20 38.26 20.72
CA TYR A 682 24.12 37.55 22.00
C TYR A 682 23.61 38.42 23.16
N ALA A 683 23.99 39.70 23.18
CA ALA A 683 23.52 40.64 24.22
C ALA A 683 22.02 40.95 24.12
N SER A 684 21.42 40.74 22.95
CA SER A 684 19.98 40.88 22.74
C SER A 684 19.21 39.63 23.21
N GLY A 685 19.89 38.51 23.44
CA GLY A 685 19.27 37.22 23.72
C GLY A 685 18.55 36.61 22.51
N GLY A 686 17.78 35.56 22.76
CA GLY A 686 16.88 34.96 21.77
C GLY A 686 15.54 35.69 21.66
N PHE A 687 14.90 35.58 20.51
CA PHE A 687 13.58 36.14 20.23
C PHE A 687 12.56 35.03 20.05
N THR A 688 11.36 35.17 20.62
CA THR A 688 10.29 34.19 20.50
C THR A 688 9.02 34.86 20.00
N TYR A 689 8.38 34.27 18.99
CA TYR A 689 7.15 34.78 18.39
C TYR A 689 6.13 33.67 18.25
N THR A 690 4.88 33.96 18.62
CA THR A 690 3.78 32.98 18.57
C THR A 690 2.71 33.44 17.60
N VAL A 691 2.42 32.61 16.60
CA VAL A 691 1.35 32.86 15.63
C VAL A 691 0.09 32.08 16.06
N PRO A 692 -1.04 32.77 16.34
CA PRO A 692 -2.24 32.11 16.86
C PRO A 692 -2.85 31.08 15.89
N TYR A 693 -3.36 29.96 16.42
CA TYR A 693 -3.99 28.91 15.59
C TYR A 693 -5.12 29.40 14.67
N GLU A 694 -5.90 30.38 15.14
CA GLU A 694 -7.02 30.95 14.39
C GLU A 694 -6.55 31.57 13.06
N THR A 695 -5.38 32.21 13.05
CA THR A 695 -4.85 32.84 11.83
C THR A 695 -4.19 31.82 10.90
N CYS A 696 -3.64 30.73 11.44
CA CYS A 696 -3.05 29.63 10.68
C CYS A 696 -4.08 28.72 10.01
N THR A 697 -5.29 28.62 10.55
CA THR A 697 -6.33 27.65 10.12
C THR A 697 -6.55 27.53 8.61
N PRO A 698 -6.56 28.62 7.80
CA PRO A 698 -6.71 28.53 6.35
C PRO A 698 -5.59 27.75 5.63
N TYR A 699 -4.39 27.73 6.20
CA TYR A 699 -3.20 27.11 5.63
C TYR A 699 -2.98 25.65 6.09
N LEU A 700 -3.74 25.21 7.09
CA LEU A 700 -3.63 23.87 7.67
C LEU A 700 -4.43 22.83 6.88
N ASN A 701 -3.84 21.65 6.69
CA ASN A 701 -4.53 20.47 6.21
C ASN A 701 -5.49 19.93 7.28
N GLN A 702 -6.26 18.87 6.99
CA GLN A 702 -7.25 18.35 7.95
C GLN A 702 -6.56 17.83 9.22
N TYR A 703 -5.40 17.20 9.11
CA TYR A 703 -4.63 16.75 10.27
C TYR A 703 -4.15 17.92 11.14
N GLY A 704 -3.56 18.95 10.53
CA GLY A 704 -3.14 20.18 11.20
C GLY A 704 -4.30 20.84 11.94
N LYS A 705 -5.49 20.92 11.31
CA LYS A 705 -6.71 21.40 11.98
C LYS A 705 -7.14 20.51 13.15
N ALA A 706 -7.00 19.20 13.03
CA ALA A 706 -7.42 18.25 14.06
C ALA A 706 -6.52 18.25 15.32
N ILE A 707 -5.22 18.59 15.17
CA ILE A 707 -4.29 18.70 16.30
C ILE A 707 -4.26 20.10 16.94
N THR A 708 -4.71 21.13 16.20
CA THR A 708 -4.77 22.52 16.67
C THR A 708 -6.16 22.97 17.12
N SER A 709 -7.20 22.17 16.86
CA SER A 709 -8.56 22.44 17.37
C SER A 709 -8.65 22.12 18.86
N LYS A 710 -9.15 23.10 19.63
CA LYS A 710 -9.39 22.98 21.07
C LYS A 710 -10.66 22.20 21.39
#